data_AF-A0A4Q5LJZ0-F1
#
_entry.id   AF-A0A4Q5LJZ0-F1
#
_cell.length_a   1.000
_cell.length_b   1.000
_cell.length_c   1.000
_cell.angle_alpha   90.00
_cell.angle_beta   90.00
_cell.angle_gamma   90.00
#
_symmetry.space_group_name_H-M   'P 1'
#
loop_
_entity.id
_entity.type
_entity.pdbx_description
1 polymer ?
#
loop_
_entity_poly.entity_id
_entity_poly.type
_entity_poly.pdbx_seq_one_letter_code
_entity_poly.pdbx_strand_id
1 'polypeptide(L)'
;MQNSTRRPSRWLLAALALFLTMTNSPVRAQKVVLQGFWWDYWNTNYPNGWANYLADLAPRLKTMGVDAVWLPPSIKNANQGNGYSPFDNYDLGDKYQKGFVGTRLGTKDELLRAVAILHANGIEVVQDVVLNHNDGAGSANGSGGQDPAAWEDGTTSKYKNFRYVSYATPATDETAANYLARSGRFSKNWENFNPNQGNNSTSGDWNAVYFGPDVSYYPGSYGQSSNATFNPAQSSDYMRNNARNWLVWYKKQEGFDGVRLDAVKHFPDFATEDFLYNLQSNAGWASGSATMFAVGEWVGSAGQMDGWVSNVQNRAGTFDFSLRNGLYSIVSGGGNFDLGTLPGYQQGTRVVLINGQYVHRTVPFVNNHDTFRPQVSAAGDYTGWNSGSELAPHIDPFDPRLSATYAAALALDGSPQIFFEDLFNIGSTGKRYSHSPKSTVDLPTRGDLENLIWCHQNLHFKDGAYKVRWQAADHLVIERSTKAIIGINDNYSTWQNSVVSTDFAPGTVLKDYSGANGTATVTVSSSQTVAINTPPCNGTAAGGRRGYSVWAPTGIGTNYTRAAMSTTQEWELADDLGDKDTRSLQQGGQLPAASTALRTAGRIYSDANKSITYSLFPTDATRSLTVALYNNAGTLVSSQTGTGNLTGTYTPTTAGWITLKAKNASTANPAQRAFVKATYTAPTVVSGSMTAREVTATTPPAAATAAADKAELAVYPNPTASDRIELTLKTSREQTVSLRLFDLTGRLVHEQALKTYPGANQLRLAVTKVLPAGVYQLTVPELGLSQKLALR
;
A
#
# COMPACT_ATOMS: atom_id res chain seq x y z
N MET A 1 -81.49 11.55 -25.43
CA MET A 1 -81.42 11.43 -23.95
C MET A 1 -80.94 10.03 -23.61
N GLN A 2 -80.21 9.91 -22.48
CA GLN A 2 -79.68 8.70 -21.82
C GLN A 2 -78.27 8.19 -22.19
N ASN A 3 -77.33 8.59 -21.31
CA ASN A 3 -76.26 7.81 -20.66
C ASN A 3 -75.82 6.46 -21.24
N SER A 4 -74.51 6.36 -21.48
CA SER A 4 -73.74 5.12 -21.33
C SER A 4 -72.32 5.44 -20.84
N THR A 5 -72.11 5.27 -19.54
CA THR A 5 -70.81 5.28 -18.85
C THR A 5 -69.96 4.07 -19.27
N ARG A 6 -68.92 4.29 -20.10
CA ARG A 6 -67.88 3.27 -20.32
C ARG A 6 -66.79 3.42 -19.26
N ARG A 7 -66.75 2.45 -18.33
CA ARG A 7 -65.62 2.24 -17.41
C ARG A 7 -64.34 1.94 -18.21
N PRO A 8 -63.19 2.56 -17.91
CA PRO A 8 -61.93 2.14 -18.52
C PRO A 8 -61.56 0.73 -18.05
N SER A 9 -61.08 -0.08 -18.98
CA SER A 9 -60.76 -1.47 -18.77
C SER A 9 -59.69 -1.67 -17.68
N ARG A 10 -59.86 -2.71 -16.86
CA ARG A 10 -58.91 -3.14 -15.80
C ARG A 10 -57.50 -3.48 -16.33
N TRP A 11 -57.31 -3.51 -17.65
CA TRP A 11 -56.04 -3.86 -18.28
C TRP A 11 -55.09 -2.67 -18.50
N LEU A 12 -55.59 -1.43 -18.55
CA LEU A 12 -54.72 -0.25 -18.63
C LEU A 12 -54.11 0.15 -17.27
N LEU A 13 -54.76 -0.18 -16.16
CA LEU A 13 -54.20 0.03 -14.81
C LEU A 13 -53.14 -1.02 -14.45
N ALA A 14 -53.21 -2.23 -15.02
CA ALA A 14 -52.18 -3.25 -14.84
C ALA A 14 -50.91 -2.96 -15.64
N ALA A 15 -51.04 -2.37 -16.84
CA ALA A 15 -49.88 -1.98 -17.66
C ALA A 15 -49.13 -0.76 -17.10
N LEU A 16 -49.82 0.16 -16.40
CA LEU A 16 -49.18 1.30 -15.72
C LEU A 16 -48.51 0.89 -14.38
N ALA A 17 -48.98 -0.18 -13.74
CA ALA A 17 -48.38 -0.72 -12.52
C ALA A 17 -47.13 -1.60 -12.79
N LEU A 18 -46.96 -2.12 -14.01
CA LEU A 18 -45.82 -3.00 -14.35
C LEU A 18 -44.54 -2.23 -14.76
N PHE A 19 -44.61 -0.91 -14.92
CA PHE A 19 -43.46 -0.05 -15.27
C PHE A 19 -42.92 0.78 -14.09
N LEU A 20 -43.36 0.52 -12.85
CA LEU A 20 -43.05 1.36 -11.67
C LEU A 20 -42.23 0.68 -10.57
N THR A 21 -41.60 -0.47 -10.79
CA THR A 21 -40.72 -1.11 -9.79
C THR A 21 -39.44 -1.70 -10.38
N MET A 22 -38.74 -0.94 -11.22
CA MET A 22 -37.27 -1.07 -11.29
C MET A 22 -36.66 0.24 -10.83
N THR A 23 -36.68 0.46 -9.51
CA THR A 23 -35.66 1.33 -8.93
C THR A 23 -34.33 0.63 -9.16
N ASN A 24 -33.65 0.97 -10.26
CA ASN A 24 -32.21 0.71 -10.37
C ASN A 24 -31.58 1.51 -9.23
N SER A 25 -31.37 0.85 -8.09
CA SER A 25 -30.58 1.42 -7.02
C SER A 25 -29.23 1.78 -7.64
N PRO A 26 -28.76 3.03 -7.47
CA PRO A 26 -27.49 3.45 -8.03
C PRO A 26 -26.38 2.51 -7.55
N VAL A 27 -25.57 2.01 -8.49
CA VAL A 27 -24.43 1.14 -8.21
C VAL A 27 -23.49 1.88 -7.24
N ARG A 28 -23.04 1.19 -6.19
CA ARG A 28 -22.17 1.77 -5.16
C ARG A 28 -20.74 1.31 -5.36
N ALA A 29 -19.81 2.26 -5.46
CA ALA A 29 -18.39 1.98 -5.49
C ALA A 29 -17.86 1.90 -4.05
N GLN A 30 -17.84 0.67 -3.52
CA GLN A 30 -17.44 0.34 -2.14
C GLN A 30 -16.48 -0.84 -2.15
N LYS A 31 -15.60 -0.90 -1.15
CA LYS A 31 -14.60 -1.97 -1.02
C LYS A 31 -14.37 -2.32 0.44
N VAL A 32 -14.20 -3.61 0.74
CA VAL A 32 -13.45 -4.06 1.91
C VAL A 32 -11.98 -4.11 1.51
N VAL A 33 -11.19 -3.18 2.05
CA VAL A 33 -9.76 -3.03 1.73
C VAL A 33 -8.92 -3.67 2.83
N LEU A 34 -8.02 -4.56 2.48
CA LEU A 34 -7.00 -5.06 3.41
C LEU A 34 -5.74 -4.21 3.28
N GLN A 35 -5.25 -3.63 4.37
CA GLN A 35 -3.85 -3.20 4.42
C GLN A 35 -2.97 -4.47 4.48
N GLY A 36 -2.26 -4.79 3.39
CA GLY A 36 -1.57 -6.07 3.20
C GLY A 36 -0.20 -6.18 3.88
N PHE A 37 0.09 -5.35 4.87
CA PHE A 37 1.39 -5.26 5.54
C PHE A 37 1.26 -4.58 6.90
N TRP A 38 2.33 -4.64 7.69
CA TRP A 38 2.54 -3.88 8.92
C TRP A 38 3.89 -3.16 8.85
N TRP A 39 4.26 -2.35 9.86
CA TRP A 39 5.40 -1.43 9.76
C TRP A 39 6.71 -2.07 9.25
N ASP A 40 7.14 -3.18 9.85
CA ASP A 40 8.41 -3.86 9.56
C ASP A 40 8.22 -5.21 8.85
N TYR A 41 7.16 -5.33 8.05
CA TYR A 41 6.73 -6.58 7.41
C TYR A 41 7.87 -7.45 6.89
N TRP A 42 7.92 -8.70 7.36
CA TRP A 42 8.96 -9.66 7.03
C TRP A 42 8.44 -11.08 7.17
N ASN A 43 8.90 -11.95 6.28
CA ASN A 43 8.73 -13.39 6.43
C ASN A 43 10.00 -14.09 5.90
N THR A 44 10.61 -14.93 6.74
CA THR A 44 11.83 -15.68 6.43
C THR A 44 11.64 -16.67 5.27
N ASN A 45 10.40 -17.11 5.02
CA ASN A 45 10.09 -17.94 3.85
C ASN A 45 10.01 -17.12 2.55
N TYR A 46 9.95 -15.78 2.66
CA TYR A 46 9.81 -14.84 1.54
C TYR A 46 10.77 -13.64 1.72
N PRO A 47 12.09 -13.86 1.85
CA PRO A 47 13.04 -12.80 2.17
C PRO A 47 13.12 -11.78 1.03
N ASN A 48 12.72 -10.54 1.33
CA ASN A 48 12.54 -9.49 0.31
C ASN A 48 11.70 -10.00 -0.88
N GLY A 49 10.62 -10.70 -0.61
CA GLY A 49 9.73 -11.30 -1.60
C GLY A 49 8.26 -11.20 -1.18
N TRP A 50 7.89 -10.09 -0.52
CA TRP A 50 6.54 -9.91 0.04
C TRP A 50 5.43 -9.93 -1.04
N ALA A 51 5.73 -9.53 -2.28
CA ALA A 51 4.79 -9.68 -3.40
C ALA A 51 4.41 -11.15 -3.61
N ASN A 52 5.36 -12.08 -3.51
CA ASN A 52 5.10 -13.52 -3.61
C ASN A 52 4.27 -14.03 -2.43
N TYR A 53 4.52 -13.50 -1.23
CA TYR A 53 3.72 -13.82 -0.04
C TYR A 53 2.25 -13.45 -0.25
N LEU A 54 1.98 -12.24 -0.74
CA LEU A 54 0.62 -11.76 -1.00
C LEU A 54 -0.06 -12.53 -2.14
N ALA A 55 0.69 -12.91 -3.17
CA ALA A 55 0.20 -13.76 -4.24
C ALA A 55 -0.22 -15.16 -3.73
N ASP A 56 0.54 -15.76 -2.80
CA ASP A 56 0.17 -17.03 -2.16
C ASP A 56 -1.01 -16.89 -1.18
N LEU A 57 -1.22 -15.70 -0.60
CA LEU A 57 -2.33 -15.41 0.32
C LEU A 57 -3.65 -15.12 -0.42
N ALA A 58 -3.60 -14.66 -1.68
CA ALA A 58 -4.74 -14.18 -2.46
C ALA A 58 -5.98 -15.11 -2.47
N PRO A 59 -5.87 -16.44 -2.60
CA PRO A 59 -7.04 -17.34 -2.57
C PRO A 59 -7.80 -17.30 -1.24
N ARG A 60 -7.10 -17.14 -0.12
CA ARG A 60 -7.72 -17.01 1.21
C ARG A 60 -8.44 -15.68 1.34
N LEU A 61 -7.83 -14.59 0.86
CA LEU A 61 -8.45 -13.25 0.88
C LEU A 61 -9.73 -13.21 0.04
N LYS A 62 -9.71 -13.85 -1.14
CA LYS A 62 -10.91 -14.01 -1.98
C LYS A 62 -12.04 -14.71 -1.23
N THR A 63 -11.71 -15.81 -0.55
CA THR A 63 -12.70 -16.60 0.21
C THR A 63 -13.32 -15.81 1.37
N MET A 64 -12.53 -14.94 2.02
CA MET A 64 -13.02 -14.06 3.09
C MET A 64 -13.91 -12.93 2.55
N GLY A 65 -13.77 -12.55 1.28
CA GLY A 65 -14.50 -11.43 0.68
C GLY A 65 -13.75 -10.10 0.70
N VAL A 66 -12.41 -10.13 0.65
CA VAL A 66 -11.59 -8.93 0.45
C VAL A 66 -11.72 -8.46 -1.00
N ASP A 67 -11.99 -7.16 -1.18
CA ASP A 67 -12.14 -6.56 -2.52
C ASP A 67 -10.83 -5.99 -3.04
N ALA A 68 -10.02 -5.44 -2.16
CA ALA A 68 -8.76 -4.83 -2.56
C ALA A 68 -7.67 -5.05 -1.51
N VAL A 69 -6.43 -5.12 -1.98
CA VAL A 69 -5.24 -5.16 -1.12
C VAL A 69 -4.44 -3.87 -1.33
N TRP A 70 -4.23 -3.13 -0.25
CA TRP A 70 -3.27 -2.03 -0.21
C TRP A 70 -1.86 -2.60 -0.05
N LEU A 71 -1.04 -2.46 -1.10
CA LEU A 71 0.36 -2.83 -1.13
C LEU A 71 1.23 -1.72 -0.53
N PRO A 72 2.32 -2.05 0.19
CA PRO A 72 3.28 -1.04 0.64
C PRO A 72 3.97 -0.34 -0.55
N PRO A 73 4.68 0.77 -0.34
CA PRO A 73 5.39 1.45 -1.42
C PRO A 73 6.38 0.50 -2.11
N SER A 74 6.33 0.45 -3.45
CA SER A 74 7.07 -0.54 -4.22
C SER A 74 8.37 -0.02 -4.86
N ILE A 75 8.52 1.31 -4.92
CA ILE A 75 9.66 1.95 -5.57
C ILE A 75 10.93 1.79 -4.75
N LYS A 76 12.08 1.91 -5.41
CA LYS A 76 13.40 1.72 -4.78
C LYS A 76 13.64 2.77 -3.68
N ASN A 77 14.12 2.29 -2.54
CA ASN A 77 14.62 3.10 -1.44
C ASN A 77 16.14 2.99 -1.32
N ALA A 78 16.75 3.78 -0.44
CA ALA A 78 18.15 3.64 -0.06
C ALA A 78 18.48 2.31 0.65
N ASN A 79 17.46 1.62 1.17
CA ASN A 79 17.54 0.34 1.88
C ASN A 79 16.37 -0.58 1.46
N GLN A 80 16.39 -1.84 1.89
CA GLN A 80 15.28 -2.80 1.67
C GLN A 80 14.28 -2.77 2.85
N GLY A 81 13.84 -1.56 3.21
CA GLY A 81 12.93 -1.28 4.33
C GLY A 81 11.46 -1.27 3.93
N ASN A 82 10.65 -0.53 4.69
CA ASN A 82 9.20 -0.56 4.58
C ASN A 82 8.61 0.14 3.34
N GLY A 83 9.37 1.04 2.70
CA GLY A 83 8.96 1.72 1.47
C GLY A 83 8.83 3.24 1.59
N TYR A 84 8.70 3.81 2.79
CA TYR A 84 8.45 5.24 3.02
C TYR A 84 9.69 6.15 2.95
N SER A 85 10.72 5.78 2.19
CA SER A 85 11.95 6.57 1.98
C SER A 85 12.36 6.50 0.51
N PRO A 86 11.49 6.98 -0.40
CA PRO A 86 11.62 6.75 -1.82
C PRO A 86 12.87 7.41 -2.40
N PHE A 87 13.65 6.64 -3.15
CA PHE A 87 14.85 7.09 -3.83
C PHE A 87 14.60 7.26 -5.35
N ASP A 88 14.37 6.17 -6.07
CA ASP A 88 14.17 6.18 -7.54
C ASP A 88 12.73 5.75 -7.89
N ASN A 89 11.94 6.72 -8.34
CA ASN A 89 10.56 6.52 -8.77
C ASN A 89 10.41 5.48 -9.90
N TYR A 90 11.42 5.35 -10.78
CA TYR A 90 11.36 4.48 -11.96
C TYR A 90 12.07 3.13 -11.77
N ASP A 91 12.36 2.74 -10.53
CA ASP A 91 12.92 1.42 -10.20
C ASP A 91 11.96 0.67 -9.27
N LEU A 92 11.32 -0.36 -9.82
CA LEU A 92 10.36 -1.23 -9.12
C LEU A 92 11.04 -2.51 -8.61
N GLY A 93 12.36 -2.46 -8.42
CA GLY A 93 13.18 -3.63 -8.13
C GLY A 93 13.70 -4.32 -9.40
N ASP A 94 13.99 -3.57 -10.46
CA ASP A 94 14.58 -4.07 -11.70
C ASP A 94 16.01 -3.59 -11.95
N LYS A 95 16.46 -2.55 -11.25
CA LYS A 95 17.79 -1.96 -11.41
C LYS A 95 18.71 -2.27 -10.22
N TYR A 96 20.00 -2.48 -10.50
CA TYR A 96 21.02 -2.64 -9.48
C TYR A 96 21.51 -1.25 -9.07
N GLN A 97 20.97 -0.77 -7.96
CA GLN A 97 21.40 0.48 -7.34
C GLN A 97 21.20 0.40 -5.84
N LYS A 98 22.01 1.16 -5.09
CA LYS A 98 22.07 1.07 -3.62
C LYS A 98 22.51 -0.30 -3.09
N GLY A 99 23.22 -1.07 -3.92
CA GLY A 99 23.77 -2.37 -3.56
C GLY A 99 22.80 -3.56 -3.69
N PHE A 100 21.59 -3.34 -4.22
CA PHE A 100 20.60 -4.41 -4.38
C PHE A 100 19.64 -4.17 -5.55
N VAL A 101 19.00 -5.25 -6.02
CA VAL A 101 18.01 -5.20 -7.11
C VAL A 101 16.61 -5.04 -6.54
N GLY A 102 16.07 -6.09 -5.92
CA GLY A 102 14.69 -6.09 -5.43
C GLY A 102 14.47 -5.18 -4.23
N THR A 103 13.28 -4.59 -4.13
CA THR A 103 12.83 -3.90 -2.91
C THR A 103 12.40 -4.92 -1.85
N ARG A 104 11.78 -4.48 -0.76
CA ARG A 104 11.20 -5.38 0.24
C ARG A 104 10.05 -6.24 -0.32
N LEU A 105 9.37 -5.73 -1.34
CA LEU A 105 8.36 -6.48 -2.10
C LEU A 105 8.97 -7.57 -2.99
N GLY A 106 10.23 -7.40 -3.42
CA GLY A 106 10.90 -8.27 -4.37
C GLY A 106 11.34 -7.56 -5.62
N THR A 107 11.56 -8.34 -6.67
CA THR A 107 11.88 -7.83 -7.99
C THR A 107 10.63 -7.31 -8.69
N LYS A 108 10.82 -6.47 -9.72
CA LYS A 108 9.72 -5.98 -10.55
C LYS A 108 8.86 -7.13 -11.11
N ASP A 109 9.49 -8.20 -11.60
CA ASP A 109 8.75 -9.36 -12.14
C ASP A 109 7.84 -10.01 -11.08
N GLU A 110 8.32 -10.13 -9.83
CA GLU A 110 7.55 -10.68 -8.71
C GLU A 110 6.37 -9.76 -8.33
N LEU A 111 6.59 -8.45 -8.28
CA LEU A 111 5.55 -7.45 -8.07
C LEU A 111 4.46 -7.53 -9.14
N LEU A 112 4.84 -7.47 -10.42
CA LEU A 112 3.90 -7.50 -11.55
C LEU A 112 3.09 -8.80 -11.59
N ARG A 113 3.71 -9.94 -11.24
CA ARG A 113 3.02 -11.22 -11.10
C ARG A 113 2.03 -11.21 -9.93
N ALA A 114 2.39 -10.64 -8.79
CA ALA A 114 1.51 -10.59 -7.63
C ALA A 114 0.23 -9.79 -7.92
N VAL A 115 0.35 -8.65 -8.60
CA VAL A 115 -0.78 -7.87 -9.11
C VAL A 115 -1.67 -8.74 -10.00
N ALA A 116 -1.09 -9.47 -10.94
CA ALA A 116 -1.85 -10.31 -11.85
C ALA A 116 -2.59 -11.47 -11.15
N ILE A 117 -2.00 -12.05 -10.10
CA ILE A 117 -2.62 -13.13 -9.30
C ILE A 117 -3.74 -12.58 -8.40
N LEU A 118 -3.57 -11.38 -7.82
CA LEU A 118 -4.64 -10.70 -7.10
C LEU A 118 -5.83 -10.44 -8.04
N HIS A 119 -5.59 -9.91 -9.24
CA HIS A 119 -6.60 -9.74 -10.27
C HIS A 119 -7.29 -11.06 -10.67
N ALA A 120 -6.53 -12.15 -10.87
CA ALA A 120 -7.12 -13.45 -11.17
C ALA A 120 -8.05 -13.95 -10.05
N ASN A 121 -7.79 -13.53 -8.80
CA ASN A 121 -8.64 -13.80 -7.65
C ASN A 121 -9.79 -12.78 -7.48
N GLY A 122 -9.94 -11.81 -8.39
CA GLY A 122 -10.96 -10.76 -8.30
C GLY A 122 -10.66 -9.75 -7.21
N ILE A 123 -9.39 -9.57 -6.85
CA ILE A 123 -8.91 -8.63 -5.84
C ILE A 123 -8.18 -7.50 -6.57
N GLU A 124 -8.59 -6.27 -6.29
CA GLU A 124 -7.95 -5.07 -6.81
C GLU A 124 -6.68 -4.71 -6.03
N VAL A 125 -5.78 -4.00 -6.69
CA VAL A 125 -4.54 -3.49 -6.08
C VAL A 125 -4.66 -2.00 -5.81
N VAL A 126 -4.48 -1.62 -4.54
CA VAL A 126 -4.34 -0.22 -4.10
C VAL A 126 -2.87 0.04 -3.83
N GLN A 127 -2.24 0.88 -4.64
CA GLN A 127 -0.82 1.15 -4.49
C GLN A 127 -0.56 2.30 -3.53
N ASP A 128 0.36 2.13 -2.59
CA ASP A 128 0.88 3.22 -1.76
C ASP A 128 1.81 4.12 -2.58
N VAL A 129 1.55 5.43 -2.54
CA VAL A 129 2.28 6.44 -3.30
C VAL A 129 2.82 7.50 -2.36
N VAL A 130 4.14 7.58 -2.29
CA VAL A 130 4.87 8.60 -1.52
C VAL A 130 5.29 9.74 -2.45
N LEU A 131 4.67 10.91 -2.26
CA LEU A 131 4.89 12.11 -3.07
C LEU A 131 5.52 13.27 -2.30
N ASN A 132 5.58 13.16 -0.97
CA ASN A 132 6.00 14.26 -0.12
C ASN A 132 7.49 14.57 -0.23
N HIS A 133 8.34 13.53 -0.18
CA HIS A 133 9.77 13.68 -0.02
C HIS A 133 10.52 12.66 -0.87
N ASN A 134 11.84 12.84 -0.97
CA ASN A 134 12.76 11.81 -1.42
C ASN A 134 13.83 11.59 -0.35
N ASP A 135 14.48 10.43 -0.35
CA ASP A 135 15.56 10.13 0.58
C ASP A 135 16.71 9.37 -0.09
N GLY A 136 17.89 9.41 0.52
CA GLY A 136 19.07 8.69 0.09
C GLY A 136 19.76 9.29 -1.13
N ALA A 137 19.84 10.62 -1.24
CA ALA A 137 20.65 11.26 -2.28
C ALA A 137 22.11 10.75 -2.22
N GLY A 138 22.72 10.54 -3.39
CA GLY A 138 24.10 10.06 -3.53
C GLY A 138 24.18 8.58 -3.92
N SER A 139 25.41 8.10 -4.09
CA SER A 139 25.69 6.68 -4.33
C SER A 139 25.30 5.82 -3.12
N ALA A 140 25.59 4.51 -3.12
CA ALA A 140 25.29 3.65 -1.96
C ALA A 140 25.97 4.11 -0.65
N ASN A 141 27.08 4.86 -0.75
CA ASN A 141 27.79 5.43 0.40
C ASN A 141 27.53 6.94 0.60
N GLY A 142 26.56 7.52 -0.13
CA GLY A 142 26.22 8.94 -0.08
C GLY A 142 27.06 9.85 -1.00
N SER A 143 28.10 9.33 -1.66
CA SER A 143 28.97 10.15 -2.52
C SER A 143 28.19 10.81 -3.66
N GLY A 144 28.41 12.12 -3.86
CA GLY A 144 27.71 12.91 -4.88
C GLY A 144 26.26 13.30 -4.52
N GLY A 145 25.77 12.96 -3.33
CA GLY A 145 24.42 13.33 -2.89
C GLY A 145 24.26 14.79 -2.48
N GLN A 146 25.34 15.43 -2.02
CA GLN A 146 25.32 16.82 -1.59
C GLN A 146 25.46 17.79 -2.76
N ASP A 147 24.67 18.87 -2.74
CA ASP A 147 24.88 20.04 -3.58
C ASP A 147 25.43 21.20 -2.73
N PRO A 148 26.66 21.68 -2.98
CA PRO A 148 27.24 22.79 -2.21
C PRO A 148 26.39 24.08 -2.22
N ALA A 149 25.65 24.34 -3.30
CA ALA A 149 24.82 25.52 -3.46
C ALA A 149 23.42 25.39 -2.80
N ALA A 150 23.05 24.20 -2.35
CA ALA A 150 21.75 24.00 -1.72
C ALA A 150 21.55 24.92 -0.52
N TRP A 151 20.34 25.48 -0.42
CA TRP A 151 19.92 26.19 0.76
C TRP A 151 19.76 25.23 1.93
N GLU A 152 20.20 25.68 3.11
CA GLU A 152 20.11 24.89 4.32
C GLU A 152 18.65 24.77 4.79
N ASP A 153 18.28 23.56 5.19
CA ASP A 153 17.01 23.24 5.85
C ASP A 153 17.22 22.71 7.28
N GLY A 154 18.48 22.67 7.75
CA GLY A 154 18.87 22.22 9.08
C GLY A 154 18.74 20.72 9.33
N THR A 155 18.27 19.93 8.37
CA THR A 155 17.93 18.50 8.58
C THR A 155 18.57 17.58 7.55
N THR A 156 18.64 17.98 6.28
CA THR A 156 19.10 17.11 5.17
C THR A 156 20.59 17.23 4.89
N SER A 157 21.30 18.16 5.52
CA SER A 157 22.73 18.40 5.29
C SER A 157 23.08 18.57 3.80
N LYS A 158 22.20 19.25 3.05
CA LYS A 158 22.30 19.51 1.60
C LYS A 158 22.27 18.27 0.69
N TYR A 159 21.87 17.10 1.18
CA TYR A 159 21.72 15.88 0.37
C TYR A 159 20.49 15.96 -0.55
N LYS A 160 20.62 16.70 -1.65
CA LYS A 160 19.50 17.00 -2.57
C LYS A 160 19.80 16.73 -4.05
N ASN A 161 20.90 16.05 -4.37
CA ASN A 161 21.21 15.60 -5.73
C ASN A 161 20.82 14.14 -5.95
N PHE A 162 19.77 13.93 -6.74
CA PHE A 162 19.26 12.61 -7.07
C PHE A 162 19.60 12.25 -8.52
N ARG A 163 20.37 11.17 -8.70
CA ARG A 163 20.78 10.61 -9.98
C ARG A 163 20.62 9.11 -9.94
N TYR A 164 19.99 8.57 -10.99
CA TYR A 164 19.58 7.17 -11.00
C TYR A 164 20.27 6.42 -12.11
N VAL A 165 20.47 5.13 -11.88
CA VAL A 165 20.95 4.24 -12.93
C VAL A 165 19.91 4.12 -14.06
N SER A 166 20.40 3.88 -15.25
CA SER A 166 19.60 3.71 -16.46
C SER A 166 20.25 2.68 -17.39
N TYR A 167 19.55 2.27 -18.44
CA TYR A 167 20.15 1.40 -19.44
C TYR A 167 21.38 2.03 -20.11
N ALA A 168 21.37 3.34 -20.34
CA ALA A 168 22.53 4.07 -20.88
C ALA A 168 23.69 4.11 -19.87
N THR A 169 23.39 4.48 -18.62
CA THR A 169 24.37 4.74 -17.55
C THR A 169 24.13 3.82 -16.34
N PRO A 170 24.56 2.54 -16.42
CA PRO A 170 24.55 1.65 -15.26
C PRO A 170 25.55 2.11 -14.20
N ALA A 171 25.39 1.66 -12.95
CA ALA A 171 26.36 1.91 -11.90
C ALA A 171 27.62 1.05 -12.08
N THR A 172 28.71 1.65 -12.55
CA THR A 172 30.02 0.95 -12.66
C THR A 172 30.80 0.97 -11.35
N ASP A 173 30.57 1.98 -10.50
CA ASP A 173 31.14 2.14 -9.16
C ASP A 173 30.28 3.10 -8.31
N GLU A 174 30.67 3.32 -7.05
CA GLU A 174 29.95 4.17 -6.09
C GLU A 174 30.65 5.53 -5.84
N THR A 175 31.53 5.96 -6.74
CA THR A 175 32.19 7.28 -6.65
C THR A 175 31.19 8.41 -6.93
N ALA A 176 31.49 9.61 -6.41
CA ALA A 176 30.69 10.80 -6.70
C ALA A 176 30.64 11.10 -8.22
N ALA A 177 31.76 10.91 -8.93
CA ALA A 177 31.83 11.15 -10.37
C ALA A 177 30.92 10.21 -11.16
N ASN A 178 30.92 8.91 -10.84
CA ASN A 178 29.98 7.97 -11.47
C ASN A 178 28.53 8.37 -11.17
N TYR A 179 28.20 8.60 -9.89
CA TYR A 179 26.85 8.94 -9.47
C TYR A 179 26.32 10.20 -10.15
N LEU A 180 27.09 11.28 -10.14
CA LEU A 180 26.72 12.58 -10.70
C LEU A 180 26.60 12.58 -12.24
N ALA A 181 27.13 11.56 -12.91
CA ALA A 181 27.02 11.37 -14.36
C ALA A 181 25.84 10.48 -14.79
N ARG A 182 25.12 9.84 -13.85
CA ARG A 182 24.01 8.93 -14.21
C ARG A 182 22.83 9.71 -14.78
N SER A 183 22.26 9.19 -15.87
CA SER A 183 21.25 9.86 -16.70
C SER A 183 19.86 9.22 -16.62
N GLY A 184 19.54 8.53 -15.51
CA GLY A 184 18.21 8.00 -15.29
C GLY A 184 17.13 9.09 -15.24
N ARG A 185 15.93 8.72 -15.67
CA ARG A 185 14.79 9.63 -15.78
C ARG A 185 14.47 10.32 -14.44
N PHE A 186 14.02 11.57 -14.51
CA PHE A 186 13.52 12.36 -13.38
C PHE A 186 14.59 12.75 -12.33
N SER A 187 15.79 13.11 -12.80
CA SER A 187 16.85 13.70 -11.97
C SER A 187 16.34 14.89 -11.15
N LYS A 188 16.66 14.92 -9.86
CA LYS A 188 16.27 16.00 -8.96
C LYS A 188 17.49 16.77 -8.47
N ASN A 189 17.35 18.08 -8.39
CA ASN A 189 18.34 19.03 -7.92
C ASN A 189 17.81 19.71 -6.66
N TRP A 190 18.66 20.44 -5.94
CA TRP A 190 18.29 21.05 -4.67
C TRP A 190 17.11 22.02 -4.79
N GLU A 191 16.97 22.71 -5.93
CA GLU A 191 15.87 23.63 -6.21
C GLU A 191 14.50 22.95 -6.30
N ASN A 192 14.47 21.63 -6.47
CA ASN A 192 13.24 20.84 -6.51
C ASN A 192 12.65 20.57 -5.12
N PHE A 193 13.37 20.95 -4.05
CA PHE A 193 12.99 20.68 -2.68
C PHE A 193 12.89 21.98 -1.86
N ASN A 194 12.08 21.98 -0.82
CA ASN A 194 11.98 23.08 0.13
C ASN A 194 13.27 23.15 1.00
N PRO A 195 13.78 24.35 1.33
CA PRO A 195 13.46 25.64 0.73
C PRO A 195 14.22 25.84 -0.60
N ASN A 196 13.62 26.61 -1.51
CA ASN A 196 14.23 27.01 -2.80
C ASN A 196 13.67 28.36 -3.29
N GLN A 197 14.16 28.88 -4.42
CA GLN A 197 13.72 30.17 -4.96
C GLN A 197 12.23 30.26 -5.32
N GLY A 198 11.59 29.13 -5.66
CA GLY A 198 10.17 29.05 -5.94
C GLY A 198 9.31 28.92 -4.67
N ASN A 199 9.89 28.46 -3.57
CA ASN A 199 9.23 28.33 -2.28
C ASN A 199 10.26 28.33 -1.14
N ASN A 200 10.50 29.49 -0.54
CA ASN A 200 11.48 29.66 0.53
C ASN A 200 10.84 29.48 1.91
N SER A 201 10.35 28.26 2.19
CA SER A 201 9.73 27.90 3.46
C SER A 201 10.19 26.53 3.91
N THR A 202 10.32 26.36 5.22
CA THR A 202 10.58 25.07 5.90
C THR A 202 9.61 24.84 7.05
N SER A 203 8.50 25.58 7.08
CA SER A 203 7.55 25.55 8.19
C SER A 203 6.10 25.41 7.70
N GLY A 204 5.22 25.06 8.64
CA GLY A 204 3.83 24.72 8.34
C GLY A 204 3.69 23.31 7.78
N ASP A 205 2.43 22.87 7.65
CA ASP A 205 2.13 21.50 7.27
C ASP A 205 2.77 21.11 5.92
N TRP A 206 2.75 22.01 4.93
CA TRP A 206 3.18 21.76 3.55
C TRP A 206 4.68 21.85 3.27
N ASN A 207 5.49 22.43 4.15
CA ASN A 207 6.90 22.71 3.86
C ASN A 207 7.85 22.24 4.95
N ALA A 208 7.32 21.72 6.06
CA ALA A 208 8.15 21.22 7.15
C ALA A 208 8.87 19.93 6.73
N VAL A 209 10.19 19.93 6.93
CA VAL A 209 11.08 18.87 6.49
C VAL A 209 11.12 17.76 7.56
N TYR A 210 10.16 16.84 7.51
CA TYR A 210 10.02 15.77 8.52
C TYR A 210 10.69 14.44 8.15
N PHE A 211 10.72 14.09 6.87
CA PHE A 211 11.00 12.71 6.42
C PHE A 211 12.22 12.57 5.50
N GLY A 212 12.71 13.68 4.96
CA GLY A 212 13.77 13.78 3.96
C GLY A 212 13.62 15.09 3.19
N PRO A 213 14.47 15.38 2.18
CA PRO A 213 14.25 16.49 1.25
C PRO A 213 12.79 16.58 0.78
N ASP A 214 12.12 17.63 1.24
CA ASP A 214 10.68 17.84 1.05
C ASP A 214 10.41 18.43 -0.33
N VAL A 215 9.57 17.80 -1.13
CA VAL A 215 9.36 18.15 -2.55
C VAL A 215 8.60 19.47 -2.66
N SER A 216 9.07 20.36 -3.54
CA SER A 216 8.33 21.56 -3.89
C SER A 216 7.62 21.42 -5.24
N TYR A 217 6.30 21.56 -5.23
CA TYR A 217 5.44 21.49 -6.42
C TYR A 217 5.14 22.86 -7.05
N TYR A 218 5.77 23.94 -6.58
CA TYR A 218 5.51 25.28 -7.08
C TYR A 218 6.21 25.57 -8.43
N PRO A 219 5.61 26.41 -9.30
CA PRO A 219 6.15 26.72 -10.63
C PRO A 219 7.58 27.24 -10.68
N GLY A 220 8.14 27.78 -9.58
CA GLY A 220 9.52 28.27 -9.50
C GLY A 220 10.56 27.28 -8.97
N SER A 221 10.15 26.07 -8.58
CA SER A 221 11.01 25.10 -7.88
C SER A 221 11.73 24.15 -8.83
N TYR A 222 12.61 24.74 -9.63
CA TYR A 222 13.43 24.05 -10.62
C TYR A 222 14.77 24.75 -10.80
N GLY A 223 15.78 24.01 -11.25
CA GLY A 223 17.12 24.56 -11.42
C GLY A 223 18.14 23.52 -11.83
N GLN A 224 19.41 23.86 -11.67
CA GLN A 224 20.53 23.02 -12.07
C GLN A 224 21.46 22.83 -10.88
N SER A 225 21.83 21.58 -10.63
CA SER A 225 22.84 21.27 -9.61
C SER A 225 24.15 22.01 -9.85
N SER A 226 24.83 22.45 -8.79
CA SER A 226 26.11 23.16 -8.90
C SER A 226 27.31 22.24 -9.20
N ASN A 227 27.17 20.93 -8.99
CA ASN A 227 28.27 19.96 -9.12
C ASN A 227 27.94 18.72 -9.95
N ALA A 228 26.68 18.51 -10.37
CA ALA A 228 26.33 17.34 -11.18
C ALA A 228 26.83 17.43 -12.63
N THR A 229 27.44 16.34 -13.12
CA THR A 229 27.91 16.22 -14.50
C THR A 229 26.75 16.02 -15.48
N PHE A 230 25.80 15.14 -15.15
CA PHE A 230 24.53 15.05 -15.86
C PHE A 230 23.52 15.98 -15.18
N ASN A 231 23.14 17.05 -15.89
CA ASN A 231 22.33 18.12 -15.31
C ASN A 231 21.33 18.66 -16.36
N PRO A 232 20.24 17.92 -16.62
CA PRO A 232 19.28 18.31 -17.65
C PRO A 232 18.61 19.63 -17.29
N ALA A 233 18.31 20.45 -18.30
CA ALA A 233 17.54 21.67 -18.10
C ALA A 233 16.16 21.33 -17.51
N GLN A 234 15.74 22.10 -16.51
CA GLN A 234 14.43 21.98 -15.89
C GLN A 234 13.59 23.22 -16.22
N SER A 235 12.27 23.04 -16.30
CA SER A 235 11.31 24.10 -16.62
C SER A 235 10.40 24.41 -15.44
N SER A 236 9.58 25.44 -15.58
CA SER A 236 8.44 25.67 -14.70
C SER A 236 7.62 24.39 -14.50
N ASP A 237 7.18 24.15 -13.26
CA ASP A 237 6.45 22.95 -12.81
C ASP A 237 7.19 21.61 -12.95
N TYR A 238 8.53 21.61 -12.99
CA TYR A 238 9.33 20.39 -13.20
C TYR A 238 8.89 19.20 -12.33
N MET A 239 8.78 19.39 -11.01
CA MET A 239 8.42 18.33 -10.08
C MET A 239 6.99 17.82 -10.30
N ARG A 240 6.02 18.74 -10.49
CA ARG A 240 4.62 18.37 -10.73
C ARG A 240 4.47 17.60 -12.04
N ASN A 241 5.06 18.08 -13.13
CA ASN A 241 4.98 17.41 -14.43
C ASN A 241 5.63 16.03 -14.42
N ASN A 242 6.79 15.88 -13.79
CA ASN A 242 7.48 14.59 -13.75
C ASN A 242 6.86 13.60 -12.77
N ALA A 243 6.32 14.05 -11.63
CA ALA A 243 5.53 13.21 -10.73
C ALA A 243 4.27 12.68 -11.44
N ARG A 244 3.56 13.54 -12.18
CA ARG A 244 2.42 13.14 -13.03
C ARG A 244 2.83 12.09 -14.08
N ASN A 245 3.90 12.35 -14.82
CA ASN A 245 4.40 11.41 -15.84
C ASN A 245 4.79 10.06 -15.22
N TRP A 246 5.46 10.10 -14.06
CA TRP A 246 5.81 8.91 -13.30
C TRP A 246 4.57 8.14 -12.88
N LEU A 247 3.55 8.79 -12.31
CA LEU A 247 2.33 8.10 -11.87
C LEU A 247 1.60 7.42 -13.04
N VAL A 248 1.52 8.06 -14.20
CA VAL A 248 0.91 7.46 -15.40
C VAL A 248 1.75 6.28 -15.88
N TRP A 249 3.08 6.42 -15.94
CA TRP A 249 3.98 5.30 -16.25
C TRP A 249 3.81 4.17 -15.25
N TYR A 250 3.75 4.49 -13.96
CA TYR A 250 3.70 3.53 -12.87
C TYR A 250 2.40 2.73 -12.91
N LYS A 251 1.26 3.40 -13.13
CA LYS A 251 -0.03 2.74 -13.34
C LYS A 251 -0.01 1.81 -14.54
N LYS A 252 0.56 2.24 -15.66
CA LYS A 252 0.69 1.42 -16.87
C LYS A 252 1.64 0.23 -16.68
N GLN A 253 2.70 0.43 -15.91
CA GLN A 253 3.75 -0.55 -15.69
C GLN A 253 3.33 -1.62 -14.70
N GLU A 254 2.72 -1.23 -13.59
CA GLU A 254 2.27 -2.13 -12.52
C GLU A 254 0.87 -2.70 -12.79
N GLY A 255 -0.06 -1.84 -13.21
CA GLY A 255 -1.45 -2.20 -13.44
C GLY A 255 -2.34 -2.08 -12.20
N PHE A 256 -2.01 -1.22 -11.23
CA PHE A 256 -2.83 -1.01 -10.03
C PHE A 256 -4.20 -0.34 -10.34
N ASP A 257 -5.20 -0.64 -9.52
CA ASP A 257 -6.59 -0.18 -9.69
C ASP A 257 -6.94 1.04 -8.84
N GLY A 258 -6.23 1.26 -7.74
CA GLY A 258 -6.48 2.34 -6.80
C GLY A 258 -5.18 2.87 -6.17
N VAL A 259 -5.29 3.94 -5.39
CA VAL A 259 -4.13 4.53 -4.69
C VAL A 259 -4.41 4.86 -3.23
N ARG A 260 -3.40 4.65 -2.39
CA ARG A 260 -3.25 5.30 -1.09
C ARG A 260 -2.17 6.37 -1.25
N LEU A 261 -2.51 7.61 -0.92
CA LEU A 261 -1.58 8.74 -1.00
C LEU A 261 -1.04 9.03 0.39
N ASP A 262 0.26 8.84 0.55
CA ASP A 262 1.01 9.09 1.79
C ASP A 262 1.06 10.58 2.12
N ALA A 263 0.96 10.90 3.42
CA ALA A 263 1.31 12.22 3.94
C ALA A 263 0.68 13.41 3.16
N VAL A 264 -0.58 13.29 2.72
CA VAL A 264 -1.23 14.31 1.86
C VAL A 264 -1.47 15.65 2.55
N LYS A 265 -1.30 15.67 3.88
CA LYS A 265 -1.25 16.90 4.67
C LYS A 265 0.02 17.72 4.42
N HIS A 266 1.05 17.10 3.88
CA HIS A 266 2.40 17.64 3.88
C HIS A 266 2.88 18.21 2.55
N PHE A 267 1.99 18.28 1.54
CA PHE A 267 2.25 18.98 0.29
C PHE A 267 0.95 19.56 -0.28
N PRO A 268 1.01 20.50 -1.24
CA PRO A 268 -0.18 21.22 -1.71
C PRO A 268 -1.24 20.33 -2.35
N ASP A 269 -2.51 20.54 -1.97
CA ASP A 269 -3.66 19.79 -2.48
C ASP A 269 -3.85 19.92 -4.00
N PHE A 270 -3.49 21.06 -4.61
CA PHE A 270 -3.55 21.24 -6.06
C PHE A 270 -2.66 20.22 -6.82
N ALA A 271 -1.55 19.76 -6.21
CA ALA A 271 -0.70 18.76 -6.81
C ALA A 271 -1.40 17.39 -6.76
N THR A 272 -2.00 17.06 -5.62
CA THR A 272 -2.78 15.82 -5.47
C THR A 272 -3.98 15.78 -6.42
N GLU A 273 -4.72 16.88 -6.57
CA GLU A 273 -5.85 16.97 -7.52
C GLU A 273 -5.40 16.67 -8.94
N ASP A 274 -4.30 17.29 -9.39
CA ASP A 274 -3.71 17.06 -10.71
C ASP A 274 -3.29 15.59 -10.91
N PHE A 275 -2.62 15.01 -9.92
CA PHE A 275 -2.20 13.61 -9.99
C PHE A 275 -3.39 12.65 -10.09
N LEU A 276 -4.41 12.86 -9.26
CA LEU A 276 -5.64 12.06 -9.29
C LEU A 276 -6.40 12.25 -10.60
N TYR A 277 -6.52 13.47 -11.11
CA TYR A 277 -7.14 13.72 -12.41
C TYR A 277 -6.45 12.91 -13.51
N ASN A 278 -5.13 12.87 -13.51
CA ASN A 278 -4.38 12.15 -14.54
C ASN A 278 -4.53 10.62 -14.40
N LEU A 279 -4.48 10.07 -13.20
CA LEU A 279 -4.70 8.64 -12.96
C LEU A 279 -6.13 8.18 -13.31
N GLN A 280 -7.12 9.03 -13.05
CA GLN A 280 -8.54 8.74 -13.26
C GLN A 280 -8.98 8.96 -14.70
N SER A 281 -8.46 10.00 -15.36
CA SER A 281 -9.02 10.48 -16.63
C SER A 281 -8.00 10.64 -17.76
N ASN A 282 -6.70 10.75 -17.47
CA ASN A 282 -5.69 11.12 -18.46
C ASN A 282 -4.46 10.17 -18.48
N ALA A 283 -4.67 8.87 -18.23
CA ALA A 283 -3.63 7.84 -18.31
C ALA A 283 -3.77 6.95 -19.57
N GLY A 284 -4.54 7.40 -20.57
CA GLY A 284 -4.78 6.67 -21.82
C GLY A 284 -5.57 5.38 -21.59
N TRP A 285 -5.07 4.25 -22.09
CA TRP A 285 -5.72 2.95 -21.87
C TRP A 285 -5.78 2.55 -20.38
N ALA A 286 -4.90 3.12 -19.55
CA ALA A 286 -4.81 2.85 -18.12
C ALA A 286 -5.61 3.86 -17.28
N SER A 287 -6.36 4.79 -17.89
CA SER A 287 -7.25 5.67 -17.13
C SER A 287 -8.18 4.83 -16.25
N GLY A 288 -8.29 5.23 -14.99
CA GLY A 288 -9.31 4.67 -14.11
C GLY A 288 -10.69 5.19 -14.49
N SER A 289 -11.53 5.37 -13.49
CA SER A 289 -12.77 6.11 -13.60
C SER A 289 -12.80 7.20 -12.52
N ALA A 290 -13.79 8.09 -12.58
CA ALA A 290 -14.09 8.97 -11.46
C ALA A 290 -14.53 8.22 -10.17
N THR A 291 -14.78 6.91 -10.28
CA THR A 291 -15.11 6.01 -9.16
C THR A 291 -13.92 5.15 -8.71
N MET A 292 -12.73 5.36 -9.30
CA MET A 292 -11.47 4.75 -8.86
C MET A 292 -11.27 4.96 -7.35
N PHE A 293 -10.87 3.90 -6.65
CA PHE A 293 -10.57 4.00 -5.22
C PHE A 293 -9.31 4.85 -5.02
N ALA A 294 -9.44 5.91 -4.24
CA ALA A 294 -8.33 6.77 -3.87
C ALA A 294 -8.56 7.28 -2.44
N VAL A 295 -7.53 7.17 -1.61
CA VAL A 295 -7.57 7.61 -0.21
C VAL A 295 -6.29 8.37 0.14
N GLY A 296 -6.44 9.54 0.76
CA GLY A 296 -5.34 10.29 1.35
C GLY A 296 -5.17 9.99 2.83
N GLU A 297 -3.92 9.84 3.28
CA GLU A 297 -3.58 9.91 4.70
C GLU A 297 -3.51 11.36 5.15
N TRP A 298 -4.64 11.86 5.67
CA TRP A 298 -4.74 13.16 6.29
C TRP A 298 -5.08 13.02 7.76
N VAL A 299 -4.15 13.36 8.64
CA VAL A 299 -4.36 13.29 10.10
C VAL A 299 -4.91 14.62 10.61
N GLY A 300 -6.17 14.61 11.07
CA GLY A 300 -6.83 15.81 11.60
C GLY A 300 -8.27 15.56 12.05
N SER A 301 -9.01 16.64 12.27
CA SER A 301 -10.44 16.58 12.57
C SER A 301 -11.28 16.23 11.34
N ALA A 302 -12.52 15.79 11.55
CA ALA A 302 -13.49 15.53 10.48
C ALA A 302 -13.60 16.70 9.48
N GLY A 303 -13.73 17.94 9.97
CA GLY A 303 -13.86 19.12 9.12
C GLY A 303 -12.60 19.44 8.31
N GLN A 304 -11.40 19.17 8.85
CA GLN A 304 -10.15 19.36 8.10
C GLN A 304 -10.02 18.33 6.97
N MET A 305 -10.37 17.07 7.25
CA MET A 305 -10.37 16.01 6.26
C MET A 305 -11.41 16.27 5.15
N ASP A 306 -12.62 16.71 5.52
CA ASP A 306 -13.66 17.14 4.57
C ASP A 306 -13.19 18.32 3.69
N GLY A 307 -12.48 19.28 4.30
CA GLY A 307 -11.86 20.39 3.57
C GLY A 307 -10.86 19.91 2.51
N TRP A 308 -9.98 18.97 2.87
CA TRP A 308 -9.04 18.40 1.90
C TRP A 308 -9.75 17.61 0.79
N VAL A 309 -10.75 16.80 1.13
CA VAL A 309 -11.58 16.07 0.14
C VAL A 309 -12.21 17.04 -0.86
N SER A 310 -12.70 18.20 -0.39
CA SER A 310 -13.22 19.27 -1.25
C SER A 310 -12.13 19.90 -2.13
N ASN A 311 -10.95 20.19 -1.57
CA ASN A 311 -9.84 20.81 -2.32
C ASN A 311 -9.35 19.93 -3.48
N VAL A 312 -9.33 18.61 -3.29
CA VAL A 312 -9.03 17.64 -4.36
C VAL A 312 -10.25 17.29 -5.23
N GLN A 313 -11.30 18.13 -5.20
CA GLN A 313 -12.52 18.02 -6.00
C GLN A 313 -13.24 16.67 -5.86
N ASN A 314 -13.27 16.12 -4.65
CA ASN A 314 -13.86 14.82 -4.34
C ASN A 314 -13.27 13.67 -5.17
N ARG A 315 -12.05 13.79 -5.69
CA ARG A 315 -11.38 12.70 -6.44
C ARG A 315 -10.90 11.58 -5.53
N ALA A 316 -10.56 11.91 -4.28
CA ALA A 316 -10.15 10.97 -3.25
C ALA A 316 -10.92 11.22 -1.95
N GLY A 317 -11.03 10.16 -1.15
CA GLY A 317 -11.45 10.23 0.23
C GLY A 317 -10.27 10.32 1.19
N THR A 318 -10.51 10.18 2.49
CA THR A 318 -9.43 10.08 3.51
C THR A 318 -9.66 8.92 4.47
N PHE A 319 -8.59 8.49 5.14
CA PHE A 319 -8.70 7.65 6.33
C PHE A 319 -9.43 8.41 7.43
N ASP A 320 -10.45 7.80 8.02
CA ASP A 320 -11.31 8.49 8.98
C ASP A 320 -10.71 8.49 10.39
N PHE A 321 -9.67 9.30 10.59
CA PHE A 321 -9.00 9.46 11.89
C PHE A 321 -9.95 9.98 12.97
N SER A 322 -10.99 10.74 12.58
CA SER A 322 -12.02 11.23 13.50
C SER A 322 -12.86 10.06 14.01
N LEU A 323 -13.38 9.22 13.12
CA LEU A 323 -14.07 7.98 13.51
C LEU A 323 -13.16 7.06 14.32
N ARG A 324 -11.90 6.90 13.91
CA ARG A 324 -10.93 6.09 14.66
C ARG A 324 -10.77 6.55 16.11
N ASN A 325 -10.78 7.86 16.39
CA ASN A 325 -10.71 8.35 17.77
C ASN A 325 -11.92 7.86 18.60
N GLY A 326 -13.11 7.84 18.01
CA GLY A 326 -14.29 7.24 18.63
C GLY A 326 -14.13 5.73 18.84
N LEU A 327 -13.63 5.00 17.84
CA LEU A 327 -13.36 3.56 17.95
C LEU A 327 -12.31 3.23 19.02
N TYR A 328 -11.26 4.03 19.15
CA TYR A 328 -10.27 3.92 20.22
C TYR A 328 -10.90 4.19 21.60
N SER A 329 -11.84 5.13 21.67
CA SER A 329 -12.55 5.47 22.91
C SER A 329 -13.45 4.32 23.40
N ILE A 330 -13.99 3.49 22.51
CA ILE A 330 -14.70 2.25 22.87
C ILE A 330 -13.80 1.32 23.70
N VAL A 331 -12.56 1.12 23.23
CA VAL A 331 -11.61 0.21 23.88
C VAL A 331 -11.03 0.84 25.14
N SER A 332 -10.49 2.05 25.03
CA SER A 332 -9.87 2.75 26.16
C SER A 332 -10.86 3.12 27.27
N GLY A 333 -12.15 3.31 26.94
CA GLY A 333 -13.22 3.56 27.92
C GLY A 333 -13.62 2.34 28.74
N GLY A 334 -13.23 1.12 28.33
CA GLY A 334 -13.46 -0.11 29.08
C GLY A 334 -14.94 -0.42 29.33
N GLY A 335 -15.85 0.06 28.48
CA GLY A 335 -17.32 -0.06 28.64
C GLY A 335 -17.98 1.17 29.26
N ASN A 336 -17.27 2.29 29.42
CA ASN A 336 -17.85 3.57 29.88
C ASN A 336 -17.96 4.62 28.76
N PHE A 337 -17.60 4.25 27.52
CA PHE A 337 -17.73 5.16 26.40
C PHE A 337 -19.20 5.20 25.96
N ASP A 338 -19.76 6.38 25.76
CA ASP A 338 -21.13 6.48 25.23
C ASP A 338 -21.15 6.14 23.74
N LEU A 339 -21.46 4.89 23.42
CA LEU A 339 -21.60 4.37 22.05
C LEU A 339 -22.61 5.16 21.23
N GLY A 340 -23.62 5.78 21.87
CA GLY A 340 -24.57 6.66 21.22
C GLY A 340 -23.91 7.84 20.51
N THR A 341 -22.73 8.26 20.93
CA THR A 341 -22.01 9.39 20.31
C THR A 341 -21.18 9.02 19.09
N LEU A 342 -20.87 7.73 18.88
CA LEU A 342 -19.96 7.26 17.83
C LEU A 342 -20.34 7.73 16.41
N PRO A 343 -21.62 7.74 15.98
CA PRO A 343 -22.01 8.25 14.66
C PRO A 343 -21.58 9.70 14.37
N GLY A 344 -21.40 10.50 15.43
CA GLY A 344 -20.95 11.90 15.34
C GLY A 344 -19.45 12.06 15.07
N TYR A 345 -18.64 11.02 15.28
CA TYR A 345 -17.20 11.04 14.99
C TYR A 345 -16.89 10.89 13.51
N GLN A 346 -17.77 10.25 12.73
CA GLN A 346 -17.53 9.99 11.32
C GLN A 346 -17.55 11.29 10.49
N GLN A 347 -16.57 11.43 9.58
CA GLN A 347 -16.47 12.53 8.61
C GLN A 347 -17.79 12.86 7.92
N GLY A 348 -17.99 14.11 7.51
CA GLY A 348 -19.22 14.55 6.84
C GLY A 348 -19.31 14.05 5.39
N THR A 349 -18.21 14.10 4.65
CA THR A 349 -18.12 13.71 3.23
C THR A 349 -17.93 12.21 3.11
N ARG A 350 -18.98 11.46 3.48
CA ARG A 350 -18.95 9.99 3.52
C ARG A 350 -19.11 9.38 2.14
N VAL A 351 -19.97 10.01 1.33
CA VAL A 351 -20.41 9.53 0.02
C VAL A 351 -20.60 10.74 -0.90
N VAL A 352 -20.16 10.61 -2.14
CA VAL A 352 -20.45 11.56 -3.23
C VAL A 352 -21.16 10.85 -4.36
N LEU A 353 -22.03 11.57 -5.09
CA LEU A 353 -22.73 11.02 -6.25
C LEU A 353 -21.98 11.44 -7.53
N ILE A 354 -21.44 10.46 -8.25
CA ILE A 354 -20.70 10.67 -9.50
C ILE A 354 -21.39 9.85 -10.59
N ASN A 355 -21.92 10.52 -11.61
CA ASN A 355 -22.61 9.88 -12.75
C ASN A 355 -23.69 8.88 -12.33
N GLY A 356 -24.45 9.21 -11.29
CA GLY A 356 -25.49 8.32 -10.75
C GLY A 356 -24.97 7.13 -9.95
N GLN A 357 -23.67 7.10 -9.58
CA GLN A 357 -23.08 6.11 -8.68
C GLN A 357 -22.67 6.75 -7.36
N TYR A 358 -23.02 6.11 -6.25
CA TYR A 358 -22.54 6.54 -4.94
C TYR A 358 -21.11 6.04 -4.74
N VAL A 359 -20.18 6.97 -4.52
CA VAL A 359 -18.77 6.68 -4.31
C VAL A 359 -18.40 7.07 -2.89
N HIS A 360 -17.85 6.12 -2.13
CA HIS A 360 -17.47 6.36 -0.75
C HIS A 360 -16.16 7.17 -0.66
N ARG A 361 -16.14 8.17 0.23
CA ARG A 361 -15.02 9.12 0.45
C ARG A 361 -14.49 9.13 1.89
N THR A 362 -15.01 8.25 2.73
CA THR A 362 -14.44 7.92 4.03
C THR A 362 -13.96 6.48 4.04
N VAL A 363 -12.80 6.25 4.67
CA VAL A 363 -12.25 4.93 4.95
C VAL A 363 -12.21 4.71 6.47
N PRO A 364 -13.28 4.13 7.05
CA PRO A 364 -13.27 3.66 8.44
C PRO A 364 -12.16 2.63 8.67
N PHE A 365 -11.37 2.80 9.73
CA PHE A 365 -10.30 1.86 10.07
C PHE A 365 -10.08 1.82 11.59
N VAL A 366 -9.56 0.71 12.09
CA VAL A 366 -9.30 0.48 13.53
C VAL A 366 -7.82 0.73 13.83
N ASN A 367 -6.93 -0.03 13.20
CA ASN A 367 -5.49 0.16 13.25
C ASN A 367 -4.90 0.27 11.83
N ASN A 368 -3.66 0.73 11.77
CA ASN A 368 -2.80 0.72 10.59
C ASN A 368 -1.32 0.57 11.03
N HIS A 369 -0.38 0.69 10.08
CA HIS A 369 1.05 0.53 10.37
C HIS A 369 1.64 1.63 11.28
N ASP A 370 1.05 2.82 11.33
CA ASP A 370 1.54 3.95 12.14
C ASP A 370 0.97 3.95 13.56
N THR A 371 -0.26 3.45 13.70
CA THR A 371 -0.95 3.40 14.99
C THR A 371 -0.67 2.11 15.73
N PHE A 372 -0.25 1.04 15.04
CA PHE A 372 0.03 -0.26 15.63
C PHE A 372 1.53 -0.54 15.67
N ARG A 373 2.16 -0.29 16.82
CA ARG A 373 3.63 -0.40 17.00
C ARG A 373 3.99 -1.34 18.15
N PRO A 374 3.87 -2.67 17.98
CA PRO A 374 4.19 -3.60 19.05
C PRO A 374 5.71 -3.64 19.32
N GLN A 375 6.06 -3.86 20.58
CA GLN A 375 7.34 -4.48 20.93
C GLN A 375 7.15 -5.98 20.84
N VAL A 376 8.16 -6.69 20.30
CA VAL A 376 8.05 -8.12 20.03
C VAL A 376 9.20 -8.92 20.64
N SER A 377 8.90 -10.17 21.02
CA SER A 377 9.90 -11.16 21.39
C SER A 377 10.72 -11.59 20.17
N ALA A 378 11.77 -12.41 20.38
CA ALA A 378 12.54 -12.98 19.27
C ALA A 378 11.70 -13.84 18.30
N ALA A 379 10.60 -14.44 18.79
CA ALA A 379 9.66 -15.21 17.96
C ALA A 379 8.60 -14.31 17.29
N GLY A 380 8.56 -13.02 17.63
CA GLY A 380 7.63 -12.03 17.10
C GLY A 380 6.33 -11.89 17.87
N ASP A 381 6.19 -12.53 19.03
CA ASP A 381 5.02 -12.37 19.89
C ASP A 381 5.03 -10.99 20.57
N TYR A 382 3.86 -10.38 20.74
CA TYR A 382 3.76 -9.06 21.35
C TYR A 382 4.14 -9.14 22.83
N THR A 383 5.09 -8.30 23.24
CA THR A 383 5.54 -8.19 24.63
C THR A 383 5.24 -6.82 25.23
N GLY A 384 4.72 -5.90 24.43
CA GLY A 384 4.42 -4.53 24.82
C GLY A 384 4.19 -3.65 23.60
N TRP A 385 4.26 -2.34 23.80
CA TRP A 385 3.97 -1.33 22.78
C TRP A 385 5.06 -0.26 22.74
N ASN A 386 5.41 0.19 21.55
CA ASN A 386 6.33 1.29 21.31
C ASN A 386 5.54 2.57 21.04
N SER A 387 4.83 3.06 22.07
CA SER A 387 3.95 4.23 21.96
C SER A 387 4.66 5.52 21.52
N GLY A 388 5.98 5.62 21.70
CA GLY A 388 6.77 6.75 21.19
C GLY A 388 6.95 6.75 19.66
N SER A 389 6.60 5.67 18.98
CA SER A 389 6.61 5.56 17.51
C SER A 389 5.21 5.46 16.93
N GLU A 390 4.16 5.62 17.75
CA GLU A 390 2.78 5.61 17.31
C GLU A 390 2.34 7.01 16.85
N LEU A 391 1.70 7.08 15.69
CA LEU A 391 1.06 8.31 15.22
C LEU A 391 -0.17 8.67 16.08
N ALA A 392 -0.88 7.66 16.56
CA ALA A 392 -1.96 7.77 17.53
C ALA A 392 -2.06 6.44 18.31
N PRO A 393 -2.58 6.45 19.56
CA PRO A 393 -2.63 5.26 20.39
C PRO A 393 -3.26 4.05 19.69
N HIS A 394 -2.61 2.88 19.79
CA HIS A 394 -3.10 1.62 19.22
C HIS A 394 -4.42 1.16 19.86
N ILE A 395 -5.17 0.34 19.13
CA ILE A 395 -6.24 -0.48 19.69
C ILE A 395 -5.69 -1.90 19.86
N ASP A 396 -5.61 -2.42 21.09
CA ASP A 396 -5.06 -3.74 21.38
C ASP A 396 -5.93 -4.83 20.71
N PRO A 397 -5.34 -5.71 19.88
CA PRO A 397 -6.11 -6.69 19.13
C PRO A 397 -6.47 -7.93 19.96
N PHE A 398 -6.08 -7.98 21.23
CA PHE A 398 -6.54 -8.95 22.23
C PHE A 398 -7.61 -8.36 23.17
N ASP A 399 -7.92 -7.07 23.05
CA ASP A 399 -9.02 -6.49 23.82
C ASP A 399 -10.37 -7.11 23.36
N PRO A 400 -11.23 -7.53 24.30
CA PRO A 400 -12.54 -8.11 24.00
C PRO A 400 -13.48 -7.20 23.17
N ARG A 401 -13.20 -5.89 23.06
CA ARG A 401 -13.99 -4.91 22.30
C ARG A 401 -13.52 -4.70 20.86
N LEU A 402 -12.44 -5.34 20.42
CA LEU A 402 -11.95 -5.22 19.04
C LEU A 402 -13.05 -5.54 18.01
N SER A 403 -13.84 -6.58 18.25
CA SER A 403 -14.96 -6.96 17.38
C SER A 403 -16.05 -5.89 17.32
N ALA A 404 -16.32 -5.19 18.42
CA ALA A 404 -17.29 -4.09 18.46
C ALA A 404 -16.81 -2.89 17.62
N THR A 405 -15.51 -2.56 17.64
CA THR A 405 -14.95 -1.48 16.82
C THR A 405 -15.01 -1.82 15.32
N TYR A 406 -14.70 -3.06 14.94
CA TYR A 406 -14.83 -3.52 13.56
C TYR A 406 -16.29 -3.61 13.11
N ALA A 407 -17.21 -4.07 13.97
CA ALA A 407 -18.64 -4.10 13.67
C ALA A 407 -19.18 -2.70 13.37
N ALA A 408 -18.76 -1.70 14.16
CA ALA A 408 -19.05 -0.29 13.88
C ALA A 408 -18.44 0.13 12.52
N ALA A 409 -17.13 -0.01 12.33
CA ALA A 409 -16.45 0.44 11.10
C ALA A 409 -17.08 -0.15 9.81
N LEU A 410 -17.53 -1.40 9.86
CA LEU A 410 -18.20 -2.07 8.74
C LEU A 410 -19.66 -1.62 8.55
N ALA A 411 -20.36 -1.23 9.62
CA ALA A 411 -21.76 -0.80 9.57
C ALA A 411 -21.97 0.66 9.09
N LEU A 412 -21.08 1.59 9.47
CA LEU A 412 -21.17 3.01 9.05
C LEU A 412 -20.97 3.16 7.52
N ASP A 413 -21.20 4.33 6.93
CA ASP A 413 -20.84 4.53 5.50
C ASP A 413 -19.32 4.53 5.30
N GLY A 414 -18.86 4.19 4.09
CA GLY A 414 -17.43 4.17 3.76
C GLY A 414 -16.97 2.84 3.18
N SER A 415 -15.74 2.83 2.67
CA SER A 415 -15.03 1.61 2.29
C SER A 415 -14.10 1.22 3.45
N PRO A 416 -14.47 0.25 4.30
CA PRO A 416 -13.71 -0.05 5.51
C PRO A 416 -12.34 -0.67 5.19
N GLN A 417 -11.33 -0.25 5.95
CA GLN A 417 -10.03 -0.92 5.98
C GLN A 417 -9.98 -1.97 7.10
N ILE A 418 -9.51 -3.16 6.74
CA ILE A 418 -9.08 -4.20 7.65
C ILE A 418 -7.56 -4.17 7.75
N PHE A 419 -7.03 -4.19 8.97
CA PHE A 419 -5.58 -4.23 9.19
C PHE A 419 -5.06 -5.67 9.27
N PHE A 420 -3.88 -5.93 8.70
CA PHE A 420 -3.29 -7.26 8.65
C PHE A 420 -3.17 -7.91 10.04
N GLU A 421 -2.58 -7.22 11.01
CA GLU A 421 -2.32 -7.79 12.35
C GLU A 421 -3.57 -7.89 13.23
N ASP A 422 -4.64 -7.20 12.86
CA ASP A 422 -5.95 -7.35 13.49
C ASP A 422 -6.69 -8.56 12.92
N LEU A 423 -6.66 -8.77 11.59
CA LEU A 423 -7.30 -9.92 10.95
C LEU A 423 -6.57 -11.22 11.25
N PHE A 424 -5.25 -11.24 11.04
CA PHE A 424 -4.40 -12.41 11.22
C PHE A 424 -3.66 -12.33 12.55
N ASN A 425 -3.80 -13.37 13.37
CA ASN A 425 -3.08 -13.43 14.63
C ASN A 425 -1.62 -13.86 14.39
N ILE A 426 -0.75 -12.86 14.26
CA ILE A 426 0.71 -13.04 14.18
C ILE A 426 1.45 -12.63 15.45
N GLY A 427 0.70 -12.19 16.47
CA GLY A 427 1.25 -11.61 17.70
C GLY A 427 1.32 -12.54 18.90
N SER A 428 0.85 -13.77 18.77
CA SER A 428 0.83 -14.74 19.89
C SER A 428 1.07 -16.19 19.45
N THR A 429 1.55 -16.38 18.22
CA THR A 429 1.73 -17.71 17.62
C THR A 429 3.18 -18.20 17.62
N GLY A 430 4.14 -17.33 17.94
CA GLY A 430 5.57 -17.57 17.74
C GLY A 430 5.96 -17.71 16.27
N LYS A 431 5.08 -17.31 15.34
CA LYS A 431 5.23 -17.53 13.89
C LYS A 431 5.23 -16.23 13.07
N ARG A 432 5.38 -15.05 13.68
CA ARG A 432 5.42 -13.75 12.96
C ARG A 432 6.28 -13.79 11.70
N TYR A 433 7.47 -14.37 11.81
CA TYR A 433 8.45 -14.40 10.71
C TYR A 433 8.46 -15.69 9.89
N SER A 434 7.74 -16.74 10.28
CA SER A 434 7.87 -18.08 9.65
C SER A 434 6.55 -18.75 9.29
N HIS A 435 5.42 -18.08 9.50
CA HIS A 435 4.12 -18.59 9.10
C HIS A 435 4.03 -18.78 7.58
N SER A 436 3.22 -19.76 7.17
CA SER A 436 2.83 -19.92 5.76
C SER A 436 1.56 -19.12 5.48
N PRO A 437 1.51 -18.27 4.44
CA PRO A 437 0.28 -17.59 4.04
C PRO A 437 -0.85 -18.56 3.65
N LYS A 438 -0.52 -19.81 3.31
CA LYS A 438 -1.50 -20.85 2.92
C LYS A 438 -2.08 -21.60 4.12
N SER A 439 -1.47 -21.49 5.30
CA SER A 439 -1.82 -22.28 6.48
C SER A 439 -2.78 -21.51 7.38
N THR A 440 -3.96 -22.06 7.62
CA THR A 440 -4.91 -21.52 8.61
C THR A 440 -4.48 -21.80 10.05
N VAL A 441 -3.52 -22.71 10.25
CA VAL A 441 -2.94 -23.04 11.56
C VAL A 441 -1.77 -22.11 11.88
N ASP A 442 -0.87 -21.86 10.92
CA ASP A 442 0.29 -20.99 11.15
C ASP A 442 -0.08 -19.50 11.09
N LEU A 443 -1.08 -19.16 10.28
CA LEU A 443 -1.61 -17.81 10.13
C LEU A 443 -3.13 -17.83 10.38
N PRO A 444 -3.56 -18.03 11.64
CA PRO A 444 -4.98 -18.07 11.99
C PRO A 444 -5.60 -16.69 11.92
N THR A 445 -6.90 -16.64 11.63
CA THR A 445 -7.72 -15.42 11.63
C THR A 445 -8.43 -15.23 12.96
N ARG A 446 -8.77 -13.98 13.28
CA ARG A 446 -9.76 -13.68 14.33
C ARG A 446 -11.16 -13.91 13.77
N GLY A 447 -11.85 -14.93 14.29
CA GLY A 447 -13.14 -15.39 13.74
C GLY A 447 -14.27 -14.35 13.75
N ASP A 448 -14.22 -13.35 14.64
CA ASP A 448 -15.18 -12.23 14.65
C ASP A 448 -15.00 -11.33 13.43
N LEU A 449 -13.76 -10.97 13.09
CA LEU A 449 -13.47 -10.15 11.92
C LEU A 449 -13.80 -10.89 10.63
N GLU A 450 -13.43 -12.17 10.53
CA GLU A 450 -13.78 -13.00 9.36
C GLU A 450 -15.30 -13.11 9.15
N ASN A 451 -16.07 -13.28 10.22
CA ASN A 451 -17.53 -13.29 10.15
C ASN A 451 -18.12 -11.92 9.80
N LEU A 452 -17.57 -10.83 10.33
CA LEU A 452 -18.03 -9.49 10.01
C LEU A 452 -17.76 -9.12 8.54
N ILE A 453 -16.62 -9.51 7.98
CA ILE A 453 -16.34 -9.36 6.53
C ILE A 453 -17.34 -10.20 5.73
N TRP A 454 -17.57 -11.45 6.13
CA TRP A 454 -18.56 -12.31 5.47
C TRP A 454 -19.96 -11.68 5.50
N CYS A 455 -20.40 -11.18 6.66
CA CYS A 455 -21.70 -10.52 6.83
C CYS A 455 -21.79 -9.27 5.95
N HIS A 456 -20.77 -8.43 5.97
CA HIS A 456 -20.72 -7.21 5.17
C HIS A 456 -20.95 -7.50 3.68
N GLN A 457 -20.26 -8.52 3.16
CA GLN A 457 -20.31 -8.87 1.74
C GLN A 457 -21.59 -9.62 1.37
N ASN A 458 -21.96 -10.68 2.08
CA ASN A 458 -23.06 -11.57 1.69
C ASN A 458 -24.45 -11.03 2.08
N LEU A 459 -24.51 -10.15 3.09
CA LEU A 459 -25.73 -9.41 3.42
C LEU A 459 -25.80 -8.07 2.69
N HIS A 460 -24.79 -7.76 1.86
CA HIS A 460 -24.72 -6.55 1.04
C HIS A 460 -24.96 -5.28 1.85
N PHE A 461 -24.25 -5.12 2.98
CA PHE A 461 -24.43 -4.02 3.92
C PHE A 461 -24.57 -2.69 3.20
N LYS A 462 -23.62 -2.43 2.30
CA LYS A 462 -23.47 -1.11 1.75
C LYS A 462 -24.51 -0.76 0.68
N ASP A 463 -25.22 -1.74 0.12
CA ASP A 463 -26.35 -1.50 -0.79
C ASP A 463 -27.48 -0.71 -0.10
N GLY A 464 -27.71 -1.02 1.19
CA GLY A 464 -28.72 -0.37 2.02
C GLY A 464 -28.26 1.01 2.51
N ALA A 465 -29.20 1.93 2.65
CA ALA A 465 -28.94 3.23 3.27
C ALA A 465 -28.52 3.07 4.73
N TYR A 466 -27.52 3.83 5.16
CA TYR A 466 -27.07 3.88 6.55
C TYR A 466 -28.10 4.64 7.42
N LYS A 467 -28.58 4.00 8.50
CA LYS A 467 -29.51 4.59 9.47
C LYS A 467 -29.11 4.22 10.90
N VAL A 468 -29.07 5.20 11.79
CA VAL A 468 -28.94 4.96 13.23
C VAL A 468 -30.34 4.72 13.80
N ARG A 469 -30.56 3.56 14.42
CA ARG A 469 -31.88 3.11 14.92
C ARG A 469 -32.02 3.17 16.43
N TRP A 470 -30.90 3.13 17.15
CA TRP A 470 -30.85 3.24 18.60
C TRP A 470 -29.50 3.79 19.04
N GLN A 471 -29.52 4.64 20.06
CA GLN A 471 -28.34 5.23 20.68
C GLN A 471 -28.53 5.19 22.20
N ALA A 472 -27.62 4.53 22.88
CA ALA A 472 -27.49 4.52 24.33
C ALA A 472 -26.01 4.33 24.68
N ALA A 473 -25.66 4.54 25.95
CA ALA A 473 -24.28 4.42 26.43
C ALA A 473 -23.63 3.11 26.00
N ASP A 474 -24.30 1.98 26.25
CA ASP A 474 -23.74 0.66 26.00
C ASP A 474 -24.33 -0.04 24.77
N HIS A 475 -25.24 0.60 24.02
CA HIS A 475 -25.88 -0.04 22.86
C HIS A 475 -26.09 0.94 21.71
N LEU A 476 -25.45 0.63 20.57
CA LEU A 476 -25.66 1.30 19.31
C LEU A 476 -26.25 0.30 18.31
N VAL A 477 -27.36 0.66 17.67
CA VAL A 477 -27.98 -0.15 16.62
C VAL A 477 -27.99 0.62 15.31
N ILE A 478 -27.31 0.08 14.30
CA ILE A 478 -27.22 0.62 12.95
C ILE A 478 -27.98 -0.29 12.01
N GLU A 479 -28.87 0.27 11.20
CA GLU A 479 -29.48 -0.43 10.08
C GLU A 479 -28.82 -0.03 8.76
N ARG A 480 -28.45 -1.04 7.99
CA ARG A 480 -28.30 -0.95 6.55
C ARG A 480 -29.66 -1.26 5.94
N SER A 481 -30.40 -0.22 5.57
CA SER A 481 -31.81 -0.27 5.21
C SER A 481 -32.14 -1.49 4.35
N THR A 482 -33.05 -2.36 4.83
CA THR A 482 -33.50 -3.59 4.16
C THR A 482 -32.44 -4.67 3.90
N LYS A 483 -31.22 -4.51 4.42
CA LYS A 483 -30.08 -5.42 4.23
C LYS A 483 -29.68 -6.11 5.53
N ALA A 484 -29.40 -5.34 6.57
CA ALA A 484 -29.02 -5.86 7.88
C ALA A 484 -29.22 -4.82 9.00
N ILE A 485 -29.40 -5.29 10.23
CA ILE A 485 -29.36 -4.51 11.46
C ILE A 485 -28.18 -5.00 12.30
N ILE A 486 -27.24 -4.12 12.60
CA ILE A 486 -26.01 -4.40 13.33
C ILE A 486 -26.15 -3.80 14.72
N GLY A 487 -26.11 -4.66 15.74
CA GLY A 487 -26.04 -4.23 17.14
C GLY A 487 -24.60 -4.24 17.63
N ILE A 488 -24.21 -3.20 18.37
CA ILE A 488 -22.86 -2.99 18.91
C ILE A 488 -22.99 -2.73 20.41
N ASN A 489 -22.24 -3.48 21.21
CA ASN A 489 -22.22 -3.42 22.67
C ASN A 489 -20.77 -3.45 23.15
N ASP A 490 -20.39 -2.50 23.99
CA ASP A 490 -19.06 -2.41 24.60
C ASP A 490 -19.07 -2.77 26.10
N ASN A 491 -20.22 -3.14 26.65
CA ASN A 491 -20.31 -3.65 28.01
C ASN A 491 -19.64 -5.02 28.12
N TYR A 492 -18.82 -5.21 29.15
CA TYR A 492 -18.03 -6.44 29.29
C TYR A 492 -18.89 -7.67 29.59
N SER A 493 -19.95 -7.55 30.39
CA SER A 493 -20.70 -8.70 30.92
C SER A 493 -22.21 -8.66 30.67
N THR A 494 -22.75 -7.51 30.29
CA THR A 494 -24.20 -7.31 30.18
C THR A 494 -24.66 -7.39 28.72
N TRP A 495 -25.67 -8.22 28.48
CA TRP A 495 -26.39 -8.24 27.20
C TRP A 495 -27.19 -6.95 27.03
N GLN A 496 -27.21 -6.43 25.81
CA GLN A 496 -28.04 -5.28 25.47
C GLN A 496 -29.19 -5.71 24.58
N ASN A 497 -30.41 -5.27 24.90
CA ASN A 497 -31.60 -5.58 24.13
C ASN A 497 -32.41 -4.31 23.91
N SER A 498 -32.69 -3.99 22.65
CA SER A 498 -33.47 -2.80 22.30
C SER A 498 -34.45 -3.11 21.18
N VAL A 499 -35.69 -2.65 21.35
CA VAL A 499 -36.71 -2.70 20.30
C VAL A 499 -36.58 -1.46 19.44
N VAL A 500 -36.26 -1.64 18.17
CA VAL A 500 -35.96 -0.55 17.24
C VAL A 500 -36.95 -0.51 16.08
N SER A 501 -37.15 0.68 15.52
CA SER A 501 -37.82 0.80 14.21
C SER A 501 -36.94 0.22 13.11
N THR A 502 -37.55 -0.30 12.04
CA THR A 502 -36.79 -0.84 10.91
C THR A 502 -37.48 -0.60 9.56
N ASP A 503 -36.72 -0.61 8.46
CA ASP A 503 -37.28 -0.56 7.11
C ASP A 503 -37.64 -1.95 6.56
N PHE A 504 -37.33 -3.03 7.28
CA PHE A 504 -37.84 -4.35 6.91
C PHE A 504 -39.38 -4.38 7.01
N ALA A 505 -40.02 -5.04 6.04
CA ALA A 505 -41.47 -5.15 6.03
C ALA A 505 -42.00 -5.94 7.25
N PRO A 506 -43.20 -5.62 7.77
CA PRO A 506 -43.86 -6.43 8.80
C PRO A 506 -43.92 -7.91 8.42
N GLY A 507 -43.67 -8.80 9.39
CA GLY A 507 -43.63 -10.24 9.17
C GLY A 507 -42.30 -10.78 8.62
N THR A 508 -41.34 -9.92 8.27
CA THR A 508 -39.99 -10.38 7.89
C THR A 508 -39.35 -11.10 9.07
N VAL A 509 -38.87 -12.32 8.85
CA VAL A 509 -38.15 -13.12 9.86
C VAL A 509 -36.65 -12.87 9.71
N LEU A 510 -36.04 -12.34 10.77
CA LEU A 510 -34.60 -12.07 10.83
C LEU A 510 -33.90 -13.13 11.69
N LYS A 511 -32.67 -13.45 11.31
CA LYS A 511 -31.73 -14.27 12.08
C LYS A 511 -30.45 -13.46 12.33
N ASP A 512 -29.81 -13.72 13.46
CA ASP A 512 -28.46 -13.24 13.74
C ASP A 512 -27.38 -14.07 13.01
N TYR A 513 -26.75 -13.48 12.00
CA TYR A 513 -25.65 -14.05 11.21
C TYR A 513 -24.28 -13.94 11.89
N SER A 514 -24.17 -13.20 12.99
CA SER A 514 -22.99 -13.34 13.86
C SER A 514 -22.97 -14.73 14.52
N GLY A 515 -24.16 -15.30 14.76
CA GLY A 515 -24.33 -16.54 15.52
C GLY A 515 -24.30 -16.35 17.03
N ALA A 516 -24.13 -15.11 17.55
CA ALA A 516 -24.09 -14.84 18.98
C ALA A 516 -25.39 -15.26 19.69
N ASN A 517 -26.53 -15.12 19.01
CA ASN A 517 -27.85 -15.52 19.49
C ASN A 517 -28.26 -16.96 19.09
N GLY A 518 -27.30 -17.79 18.64
CA GLY A 518 -27.55 -19.17 18.23
C GLY A 518 -28.49 -19.27 17.02
N THR A 519 -29.55 -20.06 17.15
CA THR A 519 -30.57 -20.24 16.09
C THR A 519 -31.80 -19.38 16.29
N ALA A 520 -31.79 -18.45 17.23
CA ALA A 520 -32.93 -17.59 17.51
C ALA A 520 -33.26 -16.70 16.29
N THR A 521 -34.56 -16.51 16.07
CA THR A 521 -35.09 -15.59 15.05
C THR A 521 -36.00 -14.57 15.70
N VAL A 522 -36.08 -13.39 15.10
CA VAL A 522 -37.02 -12.33 15.49
C VAL A 522 -37.87 -11.95 14.30
N THR A 523 -39.15 -11.67 14.51
CA THR A 523 -40.08 -11.27 13.46
C THR A 523 -40.38 -9.80 13.57
N VAL A 524 -40.29 -9.07 12.46
CA VAL A 524 -40.67 -7.66 12.40
C VAL A 524 -42.16 -7.53 12.72
N SER A 525 -42.49 -6.70 13.70
CA SER A 525 -43.85 -6.51 14.19
C SER A 525 -44.75 -5.81 13.15
N SER A 526 -46.06 -5.82 13.40
CA SER A 526 -47.03 -5.04 12.62
C SER A 526 -46.77 -3.54 12.65
N SER A 527 -46.10 -3.03 13.70
CA SER A 527 -45.66 -1.64 13.82
C SER A 527 -44.27 -1.37 13.24
N GLN A 528 -43.70 -2.29 12.44
CA GLN A 528 -42.35 -2.18 11.86
C GLN A 528 -41.25 -1.96 12.91
N THR A 529 -41.34 -2.72 14.00
CA THR A 529 -40.31 -2.75 15.04
C THR A 529 -39.78 -4.16 15.25
N VAL A 530 -38.55 -4.27 15.74
CA VAL A 530 -37.90 -5.56 16.00
C VAL A 530 -36.95 -5.46 17.19
N ALA A 531 -36.87 -6.51 18.01
CA ALA A 531 -35.93 -6.59 19.13
C ALA A 531 -34.54 -7.01 18.63
N ILE A 532 -33.52 -6.26 19.01
CA ILE A 532 -32.12 -6.51 18.65
C ILE A 532 -31.37 -6.84 19.93
N ASN A 533 -30.93 -8.09 20.04
CA ASN A 533 -30.18 -8.60 21.19
C ASN A 533 -28.70 -8.73 20.83
N THR A 534 -27.84 -8.03 21.57
CA THR A 534 -26.40 -7.92 21.30
C THR A 534 -25.60 -8.44 22.49
N PRO A 535 -24.68 -9.39 22.28
CA PRO A 535 -23.91 -10.01 23.35
C PRO A 535 -22.94 -9.04 24.03
N PRO A 536 -22.53 -9.32 25.27
CA PRO A 536 -21.41 -8.64 25.91
C PRO A 536 -20.06 -8.99 25.28
N CYS A 537 -18.99 -8.30 25.68
CA CYS A 537 -17.64 -8.51 25.13
C CYS A 537 -16.85 -9.68 25.77
N ASN A 538 -17.31 -10.26 26.88
CA ASN A 538 -16.61 -11.34 27.59
C ASN A 538 -16.46 -12.67 26.82
N GLY A 539 -17.12 -12.82 25.66
CA GLY A 539 -17.03 -14.03 24.83
C GLY A 539 -17.90 -15.20 25.33
N THR A 540 -18.86 -14.98 26.23
CA THR A 540 -19.76 -16.03 26.71
C THR A 540 -20.89 -16.36 25.73
N ALA A 541 -21.05 -15.57 24.65
CA ALA A 541 -22.07 -15.83 23.64
C ALA A 541 -21.72 -17.06 22.78
N ALA A 542 -22.71 -17.59 22.07
CA ALA A 542 -22.52 -18.73 21.20
C ALA A 542 -21.42 -18.43 20.16
N GLY A 543 -20.54 -19.41 19.91
CA GLY A 543 -19.38 -19.24 19.01
C GLY A 543 -18.28 -18.32 19.55
N GLY A 544 -18.34 -17.91 20.82
CA GLY A 544 -17.33 -17.02 21.43
C GLY A 544 -17.41 -15.56 20.99
N ARG A 545 -18.54 -15.14 20.39
CA ARG A 545 -18.76 -13.77 19.87
C ARG A 545 -18.70 -12.72 20.97
N ARG A 546 -18.19 -11.54 20.62
CA ARG A 546 -17.95 -10.46 21.58
C ARG A 546 -18.55 -9.15 21.09
N GLY A 547 -19.51 -8.59 21.81
CA GLY A 547 -19.92 -7.18 21.61
C GLY A 547 -20.62 -6.82 20.29
N TYR A 548 -21.03 -7.79 19.46
CA TYR A 548 -21.75 -7.50 18.22
C TYR A 548 -22.80 -8.56 17.86
N SER A 549 -23.83 -8.14 17.12
CA SER A 549 -24.82 -9.02 16.47
C SER A 549 -25.16 -8.49 15.07
N VAL A 550 -25.58 -9.36 14.14
CA VAL A 550 -25.92 -8.98 12.77
C VAL A 550 -27.21 -9.65 12.32
N TRP A 551 -28.32 -8.92 12.38
CA TRP A 551 -29.65 -9.42 12.08
C TRP A 551 -30.04 -9.13 10.62
N ALA A 552 -30.39 -10.16 9.86
CA ALA A 552 -30.84 -10.03 8.47
C ALA A 552 -31.87 -11.12 8.12
N PRO A 553 -32.59 -11.03 6.99
CA PRO A 553 -33.56 -12.05 6.60
C PRO A 553 -32.97 -13.46 6.57
N THR A 554 -33.77 -14.45 6.98
CA THR A 554 -33.34 -15.86 6.96
C THR A 554 -33.08 -16.36 5.55
N GLY A 555 -32.23 -17.38 5.41
CA GLY A 555 -32.01 -18.10 4.15
C GLY A 555 -30.91 -17.52 3.24
N ILE A 556 -30.13 -16.55 3.73
CA ILE A 556 -28.99 -16.00 3.00
C ILE A 556 -27.77 -16.88 3.26
N GLY A 557 -27.23 -17.48 2.19
CA GLY A 557 -25.96 -18.21 2.21
C GLY A 557 -24.83 -17.35 1.66
N THR A 558 -23.69 -17.99 1.37
CA THR A 558 -22.61 -17.31 0.63
C THR A 558 -23.06 -17.07 -0.80
N ASN A 559 -23.14 -15.80 -1.19
CA ASN A 559 -23.61 -15.32 -2.48
C ASN A 559 -22.75 -14.17 -3.03
N TYR A 560 -21.78 -13.67 -2.28
CA TYR A 560 -20.80 -12.70 -2.76
C TYR A 560 -19.71 -13.39 -3.56
N THR A 561 -19.53 -12.98 -4.81
CA THR A 561 -18.44 -13.49 -5.66
C THR A 561 -17.99 -12.39 -6.60
N ARG A 562 -16.68 -12.14 -6.63
CA ARG A 562 -16.05 -11.29 -7.63
C ARG A 562 -15.47 -12.13 -8.76
N ALA A 563 -15.70 -11.66 -9.99
CA ALA A 563 -15.14 -12.27 -11.18
C ALA A 563 -13.61 -12.11 -11.20
N ALA A 564 -12.93 -13.10 -11.79
CA ALA A 564 -11.52 -12.96 -12.11
C ALA A 564 -11.31 -11.80 -13.10
N MET A 565 -10.24 -11.04 -12.90
CA MET A 565 -9.84 -9.91 -13.74
C MET A 565 -8.62 -10.29 -14.59
N SER A 566 -8.61 -9.84 -15.84
CA SER A 566 -7.39 -9.81 -16.67
C SER A 566 -6.54 -8.60 -16.29
N THR A 567 -5.23 -8.73 -16.42
CA THR A 567 -4.25 -7.67 -16.16
C THR A 567 -3.72 -7.11 -17.46
N THR A 568 -3.52 -5.79 -17.53
CA THR A 568 -2.80 -5.15 -18.63
C THR A 568 -1.60 -4.38 -18.09
N GLN A 569 -0.42 -4.62 -18.65
CA GLN A 569 0.83 -3.97 -18.28
C GLN A 569 1.57 -3.50 -19.53
N GLU A 570 2.24 -2.35 -19.44
CA GLU A 570 3.00 -1.72 -20.52
C GLU A 570 4.40 -1.33 -20.05
N TRP A 571 5.41 -1.69 -20.84
CA TRP A 571 6.81 -1.38 -20.62
C TRP A 571 7.27 -0.35 -21.65
N GLU A 572 8.02 0.65 -21.20
CA GLU A 572 8.70 1.61 -22.06
C GLU A 572 10.16 1.19 -22.27
N LEU A 573 10.55 1.03 -23.54
CA LEU A 573 11.91 0.80 -23.97
C LEU A 573 12.59 2.15 -24.25
N ALA A 574 13.21 2.71 -23.22
CA ALA A 574 13.97 3.95 -23.29
C ALA A 574 15.33 3.81 -22.60
N ASP A 575 16.33 4.57 -23.06
CA ASP A 575 17.70 4.49 -22.56
C ASP A 575 17.88 5.12 -21.16
N ASP A 576 16.98 6.02 -20.77
CA ASP A 576 16.91 6.63 -19.44
C ASP A 576 16.07 5.80 -18.43
N LEU A 577 15.57 4.64 -18.86
CA LEU A 577 14.84 3.66 -18.04
C LEU A 577 15.55 2.30 -18.06
N GLY A 578 15.20 1.43 -17.11
CA GLY A 578 15.82 0.11 -16.99
C GLY A 578 17.29 0.17 -16.60
N ASP A 579 18.01 -0.93 -16.78
CA ASP A 579 19.43 -1.03 -16.46
C ASP A 579 20.06 -2.21 -17.20
N LYS A 580 21.21 -2.01 -17.87
CA LYS A 580 21.91 -3.07 -18.63
C LYS A 580 22.89 -3.88 -17.78
N ASP A 581 23.14 -3.46 -16.55
CA ASP A 581 24.03 -4.17 -15.63
C ASP A 581 23.63 -5.65 -15.50
N THR A 582 24.61 -6.55 -15.46
CA THR A 582 24.37 -8.00 -15.37
C THR A 582 23.76 -8.44 -14.04
N ARG A 583 23.83 -7.59 -13.01
CA ARG A 583 23.18 -7.81 -11.72
C ARG A 583 21.70 -7.45 -11.77
N SER A 584 21.28 -6.62 -12.72
CA SER A 584 19.90 -6.14 -12.90
C SER A 584 19.05 -7.13 -13.70
N LEU A 585 17.75 -6.86 -13.84
CA LEU A 585 16.87 -7.70 -14.69
C LEU A 585 17.13 -7.51 -16.19
N GLN A 586 18.00 -6.56 -16.57
CA GLN A 586 18.35 -6.24 -17.96
C GLN A 586 17.13 -5.89 -18.83
N GLN A 587 16.10 -5.32 -18.20
CA GLN A 587 14.90 -4.82 -18.84
C GLN A 587 15.07 -3.35 -19.26
N GLY A 588 14.34 -2.91 -20.28
CA GLY A 588 14.39 -1.55 -20.80
C GLY A 588 15.44 -1.34 -21.89
N GLY A 589 15.88 -0.08 -22.05
CA GLY A 589 16.77 0.34 -23.13
C GLY A 589 16.05 0.51 -24.46
N GLN A 590 16.33 1.60 -25.16
CA GLN A 590 15.73 1.81 -26.47
C GLN A 590 16.27 0.81 -27.51
N LEU A 591 15.55 0.64 -28.61
CA LEU A 591 16.01 -0.19 -29.72
C LEU A 591 17.23 0.49 -30.36
N PRO A 592 18.41 -0.15 -30.38
CA PRO A 592 19.65 0.50 -30.80
C PRO A 592 19.69 0.76 -32.31
N ALA A 593 20.29 1.89 -32.70
CA ALA A 593 20.59 2.18 -34.09
C ALA A 593 21.50 1.09 -34.67
N ALA A 594 21.38 0.87 -35.97
CA ALA A 594 22.27 -0.02 -36.71
C ALA A 594 22.35 -1.47 -36.19
N SER A 595 21.32 -1.93 -35.48
CA SER A 595 21.36 -3.21 -34.77
C SER A 595 19.99 -3.87 -34.72
N THR A 596 19.98 -5.20 -34.82
CA THR A 596 18.80 -6.06 -34.65
C THR A 596 18.84 -6.80 -33.30
N ALA A 597 19.64 -6.33 -32.36
CA ALA A 597 19.71 -6.88 -31.01
C ALA A 597 18.35 -6.77 -30.30
N LEU A 598 18.00 -7.83 -29.57
CA LEU A 598 16.78 -7.87 -28.76
C LEU A 598 16.95 -7.03 -27.49
N ARG A 599 15.94 -6.23 -27.19
CA ARG A 599 15.70 -5.66 -25.86
C ARG A 599 14.65 -6.49 -25.14
N THR A 600 14.87 -6.75 -23.86
CA THR A 600 13.85 -7.32 -22.99
C THR A 600 12.98 -6.19 -22.48
N ALA A 601 11.68 -6.24 -22.76
CA ALA A 601 10.72 -5.27 -22.23
C ALA A 601 10.37 -5.64 -20.78
N GLY A 602 9.93 -6.88 -20.57
CA GLY A 602 9.59 -7.42 -19.25
C GLY A 602 9.04 -8.83 -19.34
N ARG A 603 8.45 -9.32 -18.24
CA ARG A 603 7.85 -10.67 -18.15
C ARG A 603 6.43 -10.60 -17.59
N ILE A 604 5.62 -11.56 -18.01
CA ILE A 604 4.27 -11.81 -17.48
C ILE A 604 4.14 -13.27 -17.04
N TYR A 605 3.28 -13.53 -16.06
CA TYR A 605 2.96 -14.89 -15.62
C TYR A 605 1.54 -15.25 -16.03
N SER A 606 1.40 -16.00 -17.13
CA SER A 606 0.10 -16.32 -17.72
C SER A 606 -0.38 -17.69 -17.28
N ASP A 607 -1.71 -17.84 -17.19
CA ASP A 607 -2.36 -19.14 -16.99
C ASP A 607 -2.38 -19.96 -18.28
N ALA A 608 -2.53 -21.28 -18.14
CA ALA A 608 -2.73 -22.19 -19.26
C ALA A 608 -4.05 -21.91 -19.96
N ASN A 609 -4.05 -22.02 -21.29
CA ASN A 609 -5.24 -21.91 -22.14
C ASN A 609 -5.99 -20.56 -22.03
N LYS A 610 -5.30 -19.50 -21.57
CA LYS A 610 -5.79 -18.12 -21.58
C LYS A 610 -5.03 -17.32 -22.62
N SER A 611 -5.75 -16.63 -23.51
CA SER A 611 -5.10 -15.82 -24.56
C SER A 611 -4.34 -14.65 -23.95
N ILE A 612 -3.10 -14.46 -24.39
CA ILE A 612 -2.30 -13.26 -24.21
C ILE A 612 -2.48 -12.43 -25.48
N THR A 613 -2.88 -11.17 -25.31
CA THR A 613 -2.82 -10.17 -26.39
C THR A 613 -1.63 -9.27 -26.12
N TYR A 614 -0.72 -9.13 -27.09
CA TYR A 614 0.46 -8.28 -26.95
C TYR A 614 0.58 -7.30 -28.11
N SER A 615 1.06 -6.10 -27.82
CA SER A 615 1.23 -5.03 -28.79
C SER A 615 2.57 -4.35 -28.65
N LEU A 616 3.07 -3.80 -29.77
CA LEU A 616 4.21 -2.89 -29.80
C LEU A 616 3.81 -1.56 -30.44
N PHE A 617 4.19 -0.46 -29.80
CA PHE A 617 3.96 0.90 -30.28
C PHE A 617 5.32 1.59 -30.51
N PRO A 618 5.73 1.83 -31.76
CA PRO A 618 6.98 2.54 -32.07
C PRO A 618 6.85 4.05 -31.85
N THR A 619 7.97 4.73 -31.56
CA THR A 619 8.01 6.19 -31.71
C THR A 619 8.23 6.65 -33.15
N ASP A 620 8.85 5.82 -34.00
CA ASP A 620 8.90 6.02 -35.46
C ASP A 620 8.15 4.88 -36.17
N ALA A 621 6.86 5.14 -36.45
CA ALA A 621 5.96 4.18 -37.09
C ALA A 621 6.37 3.80 -38.53
N THR A 622 7.31 4.51 -39.15
CA THR A 622 7.77 4.20 -40.52
C THR A 622 8.79 3.07 -40.56
N ARG A 623 9.35 2.69 -39.41
CA ARG A 623 10.40 1.67 -39.31
C ARG A 623 9.82 0.31 -38.96
N SER A 624 10.31 -0.71 -39.65
CA SER A 624 9.89 -2.08 -39.36
C SER A 624 10.55 -2.57 -38.07
N LEU A 625 9.74 -3.02 -37.12
CA LEU A 625 10.14 -3.56 -35.83
C LEU A 625 9.66 -5.00 -35.68
N THR A 626 10.18 -5.70 -34.67
CA THR A 626 9.69 -7.02 -34.26
C THR A 626 9.37 -7.00 -32.77
N VAL A 627 8.21 -7.55 -32.40
CA VAL A 627 7.86 -7.93 -31.02
C VAL A 627 7.68 -9.43 -30.93
N ALA A 628 8.22 -10.04 -29.88
CA ALA A 628 8.30 -11.49 -29.72
C ALA A 628 8.06 -11.93 -28.27
N LEU A 629 7.36 -13.05 -28.12
CA LEU A 629 7.12 -13.73 -26.86
C LEU A 629 8.00 -14.97 -26.75
N TYR A 630 8.66 -15.14 -25.61
CA TYR A 630 9.48 -16.30 -25.29
C TYR A 630 8.93 -17.00 -24.05
N ASN A 631 8.82 -18.33 -24.07
CA ASN A 631 8.41 -19.09 -22.89
C ASN A 631 9.53 -19.18 -21.83
N ASN A 632 9.25 -19.84 -20.70
CA ASN A 632 10.23 -19.99 -19.61
C ASN A 632 11.53 -20.70 -20.03
N ALA A 633 11.48 -21.57 -21.04
CA ALA A 633 12.66 -22.24 -21.61
C ALA A 633 13.45 -21.35 -22.59
N GLY A 634 13.05 -20.08 -22.77
CA GLY A 634 13.65 -19.18 -23.74
C GLY A 634 13.34 -19.51 -25.20
N THR A 635 12.33 -20.34 -25.46
CA THR A 635 11.89 -20.67 -26.82
C THR A 635 10.93 -19.60 -27.32
N LEU A 636 11.13 -19.13 -28.56
CA LEU A 636 10.20 -18.22 -29.24
C LEU A 636 8.86 -18.94 -29.46
N VAL A 637 7.77 -18.35 -28.97
CA VAL A 637 6.42 -18.94 -29.07
C VAL A 637 5.44 -18.12 -29.91
N SER A 638 5.69 -16.81 -30.06
CA SER A 638 4.92 -15.96 -30.96
C SER A 638 5.72 -14.70 -31.33
N SER A 639 5.53 -14.17 -32.53
CA SER A 639 6.18 -12.93 -32.98
C SER A 639 5.38 -12.20 -34.02
N GLN A 640 5.50 -10.87 -34.04
CA GLN A 640 4.98 -10.01 -35.11
C GLN A 640 6.10 -9.10 -35.60
N THR A 641 6.19 -8.90 -36.91
CA THR A 641 7.17 -8.03 -37.55
C THR A 641 6.48 -7.16 -38.59
N GLY A 642 6.76 -5.86 -38.58
CA GLY A 642 6.16 -4.91 -39.52
C GLY A 642 6.39 -3.45 -39.11
N THR A 643 5.81 -2.53 -39.87
CA THR A 643 5.77 -1.09 -39.56
C THR A 643 4.51 -0.73 -38.78
N GLY A 644 4.49 0.46 -38.17
CA GLY A 644 3.37 0.93 -37.36
C GLY A 644 3.17 0.15 -36.06
N ASN A 645 1.94 0.19 -35.54
CA ASN A 645 1.58 -0.57 -34.34
C ASN A 645 1.44 -2.05 -34.67
N LEU A 646 2.12 -2.90 -33.91
CA LEU A 646 2.04 -4.35 -34.07
C LEU A 646 1.15 -4.93 -32.99
N THR A 647 0.32 -5.92 -33.32
CA THR A 647 -0.48 -6.66 -32.33
C THR A 647 -0.51 -8.13 -32.70
N GLY A 648 -0.33 -9.00 -31.70
CA GLY A 648 -0.42 -10.44 -31.86
C GLY A 648 -1.13 -11.07 -30.67
N THR A 649 -1.46 -12.35 -30.83
CA THR A 649 -2.06 -13.18 -29.80
C THR A 649 -1.25 -14.46 -29.62
N TYR A 650 -1.29 -15.02 -28.41
CA TYR A 650 -0.68 -16.31 -28.10
C TYR A 650 -1.45 -16.97 -26.97
N THR A 651 -1.76 -18.25 -27.08
CA THR A 651 -2.40 -19.02 -26.00
C THR A 651 -1.41 -20.07 -25.52
N PRO A 652 -0.81 -19.91 -24.32
CA PRO A 652 0.10 -20.90 -23.76
C PRO A 652 -0.67 -22.17 -23.38
N THR A 653 -0.05 -23.33 -23.56
CA THR A 653 -0.62 -24.63 -23.16
C THR A 653 -0.41 -24.94 -21.67
N THR A 654 0.55 -24.27 -21.03
CA THR A 654 0.88 -24.40 -19.61
C THR A 654 0.99 -23.04 -18.95
N ALA A 655 0.59 -22.93 -17.68
CA ALA A 655 0.82 -21.72 -16.91
C ALA A 655 2.34 -21.49 -16.73
N GLY A 656 2.77 -20.23 -16.76
CA GLY A 656 4.18 -19.92 -16.59
C GLY A 656 4.59 -18.54 -17.09
N TRP A 657 5.90 -18.29 -16.99
CA TRP A 657 6.51 -17.05 -17.44
C TRP A 657 6.57 -16.96 -18.96
N ILE A 658 6.19 -15.78 -19.46
CA ILE A 658 6.38 -15.35 -20.84
C ILE A 658 7.19 -14.05 -20.83
N THR A 659 8.32 -14.04 -21.52
CA THR A 659 9.20 -12.88 -21.66
C THR A 659 8.87 -12.13 -22.95
N LEU A 660 8.61 -10.83 -22.84
CA LEU A 660 8.35 -9.95 -23.97
C LEU A 660 9.64 -9.28 -24.42
N LYS A 661 9.97 -9.38 -25.71
CA LYS A 661 11.15 -8.77 -26.30
C LYS A 661 10.82 -8.00 -27.56
N ALA A 662 11.63 -6.99 -27.88
CA ALA A 662 11.50 -6.22 -29.11
C ALA A 662 12.86 -5.94 -29.76
N LYS A 663 12.87 -5.72 -31.08
CA LYS A 663 14.06 -5.32 -31.84
C LYS A 663 13.70 -4.52 -33.09
N ASN A 664 14.67 -3.81 -33.65
CA ASN A 664 14.61 -3.38 -35.05
C ASN A 664 14.56 -4.61 -35.98
N ALA A 665 13.75 -4.53 -37.03
CA ALA A 665 13.72 -5.59 -38.05
C ALA A 665 14.89 -5.48 -39.05
N SER A 666 15.55 -4.32 -39.12
CA SER A 666 16.68 -4.06 -40.01
C SER A 666 17.79 -3.29 -39.30
N THR A 667 19.04 -3.60 -39.63
CA THR A 667 20.22 -2.81 -39.23
C THR A 667 20.29 -1.45 -39.95
N ALA A 668 19.37 -1.13 -40.86
CA ALA A 668 19.26 0.23 -41.41
C ALA A 668 18.43 1.17 -40.52
N ASN A 669 17.73 0.64 -39.50
CA ASN A 669 16.87 1.46 -38.66
C ASN A 669 17.68 2.36 -37.70
N PRO A 670 17.23 3.61 -37.46
CA PRO A 670 17.79 4.44 -36.41
C PRO A 670 17.45 3.89 -35.02
N ALA A 671 18.08 4.47 -33.99
CA ALA A 671 17.68 4.23 -32.62
C ALA A 671 16.27 4.78 -32.41
N GLN A 672 15.43 4.05 -31.69
CA GLN A 672 14.11 4.56 -31.32
C GLN A 672 13.60 3.91 -30.05
N ARG A 673 12.74 4.64 -29.35
CA ARG A 673 11.96 4.11 -28.24
C ARG A 673 10.79 3.28 -28.79
N ALA A 674 10.31 2.38 -27.96
CA ALA A 674 9.09 1.62 -28.23
C ALA A 674 8.37 1.31 -26.92
N PHE A 675 7.08 1.06 -27.00
CA PHE A 675 6.29 0.59 -25.87
C PHE A 675 5.79 -0.81 -26.18
N VAL A 676 5.90 -1.72 -25.22
CA VAL A 676 5.36 -3.08 -25.35
C VAL A 676 4.25 -3.22 -24.33
N LYS A 677 3.07 -3.68 -24.75
CA LYS A 677 1.91 -3.86 -23.88
C LYS A 677 1.43 -5.30 -23.94
N ALA A 678 0.99 -5.86 -22.83
CA ALA A 678 0.37 -7.17 -22.77
C ALA A 678 -0.89 -7.17 -21.91
N THR A 679 -1.95 -7.80 -22.39
CA THR A 679 -3.17 -8.13 -21.64
C THR A 679 -3.26 -9.64 -21.50
N TYR A 680 -3.37 -10.13 -20.26
CA TYR A 680 -3.32 -11.56 -19.94
C TYR A 680 -4.07 -11.88 -18.65
N THR A 681 -4.27 -13.17 -18.37
CA THR A 681 -4.83 -13.66 -17.10
C THR A 681 -3.81 -14.59 -16.45
N ALA A 682 -3.44 -14.30 -15.19
CA ALA A 682 -2.63 -15.19 -14.37
C ALA A 682 -3.49 -16.31 -13.78
N PRO A 683 -2.90 -17.43 -13.31
CA PRO A 683 -3.64 -18.43 -12.56
C PRO A 683 -4.07 -17.88 -11.21
N THR A 684 -5.15 -18.42 -10.64
CA THR A 684 -5.61 -18.04 -9.29
C THR A 684 -4.69 -18.55 -8.18
N VAL A 685 -3.91 -19.59 -8.47
CA VAL A 685 -2.93 -20.20 -7.57
C VAL A 685 -1.68 -20.50 -8.38
N VAL A 686 -0.49 -20.24 -7.83
CA VAL A 686 0.76 -20.63 -8.47
C VAL A 686 1.06 -22.10 -8.13
N SER A 687 1.34 -22.91 -9.15
CA SER A 687 1.80 -24.28 -8.99
C SER A 687 3.24 -24.32 -8.48
N GLY A 688 3.49 -24.99 -7.35
CA GLY A 688 4.80 -25.03 -6.69
C GLY A 688 4.96 -23.99 -5.59
N SER A 689 6.13 -23.96 -4.94
CA SER A 689 6.40 -22.98 -3.88
C SER A 689 7.01 -21.71 -4.45
N MET A 690 6.36 -20.55 -4.23
CA MET A 690 6.95 -19.25 -4.53
C MET A 690 8.03 -18.83 -3.51
N THR A 691 8.26 -19.64 -2.47
CA THR A 691 9.36 -19.45 -1.50
C THR A 691 10.73 -19.80 -2.08
N ALA A 692 10.78 -20.62 -3.15
CA ALA A 692 12.00 -20.99 -3.84
C ALA A 692 12.31 -19.94 -4.92
N ARG A 693 13.12 -18.95 -4.55
CA ARG A 693 13.62 -17.92 -5.47
C ARG A 693 14.40 -18.61 -6.60
N GLU A 694 13.96 -18.51 -7.86
CA GLU A 694 14.84 -18.78 -9.01
C GLU A 694 15.86 -17.64 -9.06
N VAL A 695 17.00 -17.81 -8.37
CA VAL A 695 18.15 -16.92 -8.51
C VAL A 695 18.84 -17.26 -9.82
N THR A 696 18.24 -16.90 -10.96
CA THR A 696 18.97 -16.77 -12.23
C THR A 696 19.51 -15.35 -12.35
N ALA A 697 20.38 -14.98 -11.42
CA ALA A 697 21.44 -14.02 -11.68
C ALA A 697 22.73 -14.80 -11.45
N THR A 698 23.35 -15.28 -12.53
CA THR A 698 24.68 -15.86 -12.48
C THR A 698 25.60 -14.86 -11.79
N THR A 699 26.01 -15.17 -10.57
CA THR A 699 27.12 -14.51 -9.90
C THR A 699 28.35 -14.73 -10.79
N PRO A 700 28.97 -13.67 -11.38
CA PRO A 700 30.23 -13.85 -12.08
C PRO A 700 31.28 -14.34 -11.07
N PRO A 701 32.27 -15.13 -11.50
CA PRO A 701 33.33 -15.58 -10.61
C PRO A 701 34.02 -14.35 -10.02
N ALA A 702 34.30 -14.42 -8.72
CA ALA A 702 34.96 -13.39 -7.96
C ALA A 702 36.21 -12.87 -8.70
N ALA A 703 36.09 -11.70 -9.33
CA ALA A 703 37.24 -10.86 -9.60
C ALA A 703 37.59 -10.19 -8.27
N ALA A 704 38.55 -10.79 -7.57
CA ALA A 704 39.09 -10.31 -6.33
C ALA A 704 39.63 -8.88 -6.49
N THR A 705 38.84 -7.91 -6.03
CA THR A 705 39.36 -6.88 -5.13
C THR A 705 38.51 -6.97 -3.87
N ALA A 706 39.13 -7.41 -2.78
CA ALA A 706 38.50 -7.52 -1.48
C ALA A 706 38.05 -6.13 -1.00
N ALA A 707 36.82 -5.74 -1.34
CA ALA A 707 36.08 -4.75 -0.59
C ALA A 707 35.51 -5.50 0.62
N ALA A 708 36.21 -5.42 1.75
CA ALA A 708 35.72 -5.96 3.02
C ALA A 708 34.31 -5.45 3.28
N ASP A 709 33.36 -6.35 3.56
CA ASP A 709 32.05 -6.01 4.11
C ASP A 709 32.26 -5.16 5.38
N LYS A 710 32.17 -3.85 5.23
CA LYS A 710 32.39 -2.93 6.34
C LYS A 710 31.24 -3.07 7.31
N ALA A 711 31.58 -3.24 8.57
CA ALA A 711 30.62 -3.06 9.64
C ALA A 711 30.19 -1.59 9.70
N GLU A 712 28.95 -1.32 10.12
CA GLU A 712 28.40 0.05 10.22
C GLU A 712 27.78 0.24 11.60
N LEU A 713 27.96 1.43 12.19
CA LEU A 713 27.39 1.82 13.48
C LEU A 713 26.56 3.08 13.30
N ALA A 714 25.28 3.01 13.63
CA ALA A 714 24.36 4.15 13.63
C ALA A 714 23.70 4.30 15.00
N VAL A 715 23.48 5.53 15.44
CA VAL A 715 22.70 5.86 16.64
C VAL A 715 21.51 6.69 16.18
N TYR A 716 20.30 6.25 16.51
CA TYR A 716 19.08 6.98 16.20
C TYR A 716 18.03 6.74 17.29
N PRO A 717 17.32 7.79 17.78
CA PRO A 717 17.54 9.20 17.48
C PRO A 717 18.90 9.71 17.99
N ASN A 718 19.39 10.83 17.44
CA ASN A 718 20.61 11.50 17.90
C ASN A 718 20.46 13.01 17.64
N PRO A 719 20.15 13.85 18.64
CA PRO A 719 20.31 13.62 20.07
C PRO A 719 19.32 12.61 20.68
N THR A 720 19.76 11.87 21.69
CA THR A 720 18.92 10.90 22.44
C THR A 720 18.87 11.20 23.93
N ALA A 721 17.90 10.60 24.64
CA ALA A 721 17.81 10.71 26.09
C ALA A 721 18.87 9.81 26.78
N SER A 722 19.39 10.27 27.92
CA SER A 722 20.47 9.57 28.66
C SER A 722 20.09 8.19 29.21
N ASP A 723 18.78 7.90 29.34
CA ASP A 723 18.22 6.62 29.77
C ASP A 723 17.84 5.70 28.61
N ARG A 724 17.89 6.19 27.36
CA ARG A 724 17.46 5.46 26.16
C ARG A 724 18.37 5.76 24.98
N ILE A 725 19.53 5.11 24.91
CA ILE A 725 20.44 5.20 23.76
C ILE A 725 20.27 3.95 22.90
N GLU A 726 19.61 4.09 21.75
CA GLU A 726 19.39 3.04 20.76
C GLU A 726 20.41 3.16 19.61
N LEU A 727 20.92 2.03 19.15
CA LEU A 727 21.92 1.96 18.08
C LEU A 727 21.68 0.73 17.19
N THR A 728 22.09 0.85 15.93
CA THR A 728 22.13 -0.27 14.99
C THR A 728 23.58 -0.56 14.64
N LEU A 729 23.99 -1.82 14.81
CA LEU A 729 25.31 -2.33 14.45
C LEU A 729 25.18 -3.37 13.35
N LYS A 730 25.60 -3.02 12.14
CA LYS A 730 25.61 -3.94 11.00
C LYS A 730 26.93 -4.69 10.99
N THR A 731 26.87 -6.02 11.00
CA THR A 731 28.08 -6.87 10.96
C THR A 731 27.94 -7.94 9.88
N SER A 732 29.06 -8.43 9.34
CA SER A 732 29.07 -9.46 8.28
C SER A 732 29.21 -10.88 8.81
N ARG A 733 29.52 -11.03 10.10
CA ARG A 733 29.73 -12.33 10.76
C ARG A 733 29.27 -12.29 12.20
N GLU A 734 28.98 -13.47 12.74
CA GLU A 734 28.73 -13.65 14.16
C GLU A 734 30.02 -13.45 14.96
N GLN A 735 30.04 -12.52 15.92
CA GLN A 735 31.21 -12.27 16.79
C GLN A 735 30.80 -11.52 18.06
N THR A 736 31.64 -11.57 19.10
CA THR A 736 31.48 -10.73 20.29
C THR A 736 32.18 -9.40 20.09
N VAL A 737 31.52 -8.30 20.43
CA VAL A 737 32.03 -6.93 20.31
C VAL A 737 31.80 -6.15 21.59
N SER A 738 32.60 -5.11 21.81
CA SER A 738 32.49 -4.21 22.96
C SER A 738 32.02 -2.83 22.51
N LEU A 739 30.87 -2.39 23.01
CA LEU A 739 30.43 -1.00 22.87
C LEU A 739 31.02 -0.18 24.00
N ARG A 740 31.78 0.86 23.67
CA ARG A 740 32.44 1.75 24.64
C ARG A 740 32.01 3.19 24.43
N LEU A 741 31.60 3.87 25.49
CA LEU A 741 31.19 5.26 25.45
C LEU A 741 32.18 6.13 26.23
N PHE A 742 32.70 7.17 25.58
CA PHE A 742 33.65 8.13 26.17
C PHE A 742 33.04 9.52 26.24
N ASP A 743 33.35 10.27 27.30
CA ASP A 743 33.04 11.71 27.35
C ASP A 743 34.08 12.54 26.56
N LEU A 744 33.85 13.86 26.41
CA LEU A 744 34.74 14.75 25.66
C LEU A 744 36.16 14.88 26.22
N THR A 745 36.39 14.45 27.47
CA THR A 745 37.73 14.41 28.06
C THR A 745 38.49 13.13 27.71
N GLY A 746 37.85 12.21 26.99
CA GLY A 746 38.39 10.90 26.64
C GLY A 746 38.24 9.86 27.76
N ARG A 747 37.46 10.17 28.81
CA ARG A 747 37.21 9.22 29.91
C ARG A 747 36.09 8.26 29.54
N LEU A 748 36.34 6.96 29.76
CA LEU A 748 35.32 5.91 29.55
C LEU A 748 34.20 6.05 30.59
N VAL A 749 32.97 6.20 30.13
CA VAL A 749 31.78 6.37 30.98
C VAL A 749 30.84 5.17 30.97
N HIS A 750 30.92 4.31 29.95
CA HIS A 750 30.17 3.06 29.86
C HIS A 750 30.85 2.05 28.93
N GLU A 751 30.78 0.76 29.26
CA GLU A 751 31.22 -0.35 28.40
C GLU A 751 30.25 -1.53 28.54
N GLN A 752 29.88 -2.14 27.42
CA GLN A 752 29.08 -3.37 27.38
C GLN A 752 29.54 -4.30 26.26
N ALA A 753 29.66 -5.58 26.56
CA ALA A 753 29.96 -6.62 25.58
C ALA A 753 28.66 -7.27 25.09
N LEU A 754 28.58 -7.56 23.79
CA LEU A 754 27.44 -8.26 23.20
C LEU A 754 27.85 -9.11 22.01
N LYS A 755 27.02 -10.09 21.70
CA LYS A 755 27.18 -10.96 20.53
C LYS A 755 26.39 -10.38 19.35
N THR A 756 27.04 -10.17 18.22
CA THR A 756 26.41 -9.73 16.96
C THR A 756 26.18 -10.90 16.04
N TYR A 757 25.21 -10.79 15.14
CA TYR A 757 24.93 -11.71 14.05
C TYR A 757 25.12 -11.02 12.68
N PRO A 758 25.34 -11.78 11.59
CA PRO A 758 25.36 -11.21 10.25
C PRO A 758 24.07 -10.42 9.95
N GLY A 759 24.21 -9.21 9.40
CA GLY A 759 23.11 -8.27 9.20
C GLY A 759 23.06 -7.16 10.25
N ALA A 760 21.92 -6.49 10.36
CA ALA A 760 21.72 -5.38 11.28
C ALA A 760 21.31 -5.87 12.67
N ASN A 761 22.06 -5.46 13.69
CA ASN A 761 21.78 -5.76 15.10
C ASN A 761 21.24 -4.48 15.75
N GLN A 762 19.97 -4.46 16.15
CA GLN A 762 19.40 -3.34 16.91
C GLN A 762 19.68 -3.56 18.40
N LEU A 763 20.28 -2.56 19.04
CA LEU A 763 20.88 -2.68 20.37
C LEU A 763 20.55 -1.44 21.21
N ARG A 764 20.50 -1.63 22.52
CA ARG A 764 20.36 -0.54 23.50
C ARG A 764 21.58 -0.52 24.42
N LEU A 765 22.11 0.67 24.73
CA LEU A 765 23.12 0.82 25.78
C LEU A 765 22.48 0.75 27.15
N ALA A 766 22.89 -0.23 27.95
CA ALA A 766 22.40 -0.45 29.30
C ALA A 766 23.16 0.44 30.31
N VAL A 767 23.07 1.76 30.14
CA VAL A 767 23.80 2.70 30.99
C VAL A 767 23.25 2.67 32.42
N THR A 768 24.08 2.30 33.39
CA THR A 768 23.69 2.11 34.80
C THR A 768 23.77 3.38 35.65
N LYS A 769 24.36 4.46 35.11
CA LYS A 769 24.47 5.77 35.75
C LYS A 769 23.98 6.84 34.80
N VAL A 770 23.17 7.77 35.28
CA VAL A 770 22.67 8.90 34.47
C VAL A 770 23.86 9.67 33.91
N LEU A 771 23.93 9.78 32.59
CA LEU A 771 24.95 10.57 31.89
C LEU A 771 24.44 12.01 31.73
N PRO A 772 25.24 13.02 32.08
CA PRO A 772 24.88 14.42 31.83
C PRO A 772 24.62 14.69 30.34
N ALA A 773 23.77 15.67 30.04
CA ALA A 773 23.59 16.18 28.68
C ALA A 773 24.94 16.65 28.12
N GLY A 774 25.21 16.33 26.85
CA GLY A 774 26.51 16.58 26.24
C GLY A 774 26.82 15.65 25.08
N VAL A 775 27.99 15.83 24.48
CA VAL A 775 28.47 14.99 23.36
C VAL A 775 29.41 13.91 23.89
N TYR A 776 29.22 12.69 23.40
CA TYR A 776 29.99 11.50 23.73
C TYR A 776 30.50 10.83 22.46
N GLN A 777 31.54 10.02 22.60
CA GLN A 777 32.07 9.19 21.53
C GLN A 777 31.76 7.72 21.81
N LEU A 778 30.91 7.10 20.99
CA LEU A 778 30.63 5.67 21.03
C LEU A 778 31.59 4.94 20.09
N THR A 779 32.24 3.88 20.55
CA THR A 779 33.17 3.08 19.74
C THR A 779 32.88 1.59 19.83
N VAL A 780 33.21 0.87 18.76
CA VAL A 780 33.27 -0.59 18.69
C VAL A 780 34.66 -0.99 18.21
N PRO A 781 35.62 -1.16 19.13
CA PRO A 781 37.04 -1.34 18.79
C PRO A 781 37.30 -2.53 17.87
N GLU A 782 36.59 -3.64 18.07
CA GLU A 782 36.75 -4.89 17.29
C GLU A 782 36.38 -4.72 15.82
N LEU A 783 35.57 -3.69 15.52
CA LEU A 783 35.09 -3.37 14.18
C LEU A 783 35.68 -2.07 13.63
N GLY A 784 36.52 -1.37 14.41
CA GLY A 784 37.09 -0.08 14.05
C GLY A 784 36.03 1.02 13.85
N LEU A 785 34.87 0.90 14.51
CA LEU A 785 33.75 1.84 14.36
C LEU A 785 33.72 2.88 15.46
N SER A 786 33.25 4.07 15.11
CA SER A 786 33.19 5.21 16.01
C SER A 786 32.07 6.16 15.55
N GLN A 787 31.20 6.58 16.46
CA GLN A 787 30.06 7.45 16.17
C GLN A 787 29.87 8.49 17.29
N LYS A 788 29.59 9.74 16.92
CA LYS A 788 29.25 10.79 17.88
C LYS A 788 27.81 10.58 18.39
N LEU A 789 27.65 10.66 19.70
CA LEU A 789 26.37 10.54 20.41
C LEU A 789 26.11 11.86 21.14
N ALA A 790 25.01 12.54 20.86
CA ALA A 790 24.55 13.68 21.65
C ALA A 790 23.46 13.23 22.64
N LEU A 791 23.63 13.54 23.91
CA LEU A 791 22.62 13.35 24.95
C LEU A 791 21.95 14.69 25.26
N ARG A 792 20.62 14.71 25.26
CA ARG A 792 19.79 15.86 25.64
C ARG A 792 19.28 15.77 27.07
#